data_AF-A0A821M076-F1
#
_entry.id   AF-A0A821M076-F1
#
_cell.length_a   1.000
_cell.length_b   1.000
_cell.length_c   1.000
_cell.angle_alpha   90.00
_cell.angle_beta   90.00
_cell.angle_gamma   90.00
#
_symmetry.space_group_name_H-M   'P 1'
#
loop_
_entity.id
_entity.type
_entity.pdbx_description
1 polymer ?
#
loop_
_entity_poly.entity_id
_entity_poly.type
_entity_poly.pdbx_seq_one_letter_code
_entity_poly.pdbx_strand_id
1 'polypeptide(L)'
;MEKYSQLARHNRELEVLMKHRTLNDEALSYYHKHTAEIEIIRHDRSIEPIVFPVPQLCEFLTVEKKQKVFLTCEQDEQEMKWQRKLRHQPTLYWFSSHMSLWSDISFNFAVLINILVAVFYPFNKGLKDLDPRASAAIWSALFITLIAILIKPNVTSMRMFFVAGILRSIYSVGLGPTLWLMGAIQVLNKGVFLVSFMGNNGTFSKSRYENLTNFELVYHVGYLLLCVFGLCLHEFFYSLLLLDVVYREDTLWNVIQCVVRNAKSVILTAVFAVIIIYLFAICGYLFIQDDFLMPVNTKPLAIDHQNDTNLLDMIFRDATLLQVTQSVTRNGKSIMLTMMLALVLIYLFSVMGFVFFRDDFLTNIQTRLHSSYSHHRYRRSNTNMKTMTLTPTTIPSIINNEFCTKDNCTNDTPVSHIHHATQSSPILPEEAVDEEVERSCDTLFMCIVTTLNKGLRNGGGIGDVLRQPSNQEPLYFFRVIYDMMFFFIVIIITLNLIFGVIIDNFADLRTEKQRNDEILRNTCFICGLDRKSFDNKHVTFEDHIRKVHNMWNYVYFMVLINVKDPTEYTGPESYVHEMIEQRNLDWFPRMRTSSLDIQEDKNKEDQDSRILKIQMEDANKAIKTLTMELAELQKLVTESRAQKHRMNFLQNPSLPTPINS
;
A
#
# COMPACT_ATOMS: atom_id res chain seq x y z
N MET A 1 -10.79 -18.57 -36.27
CA MET A 1 -11.61 -18.17 -37.44
C MET A 1 -10.80 -17.34 -38.43
N GLU A 2 -10.56 -16.04 -38.20
CA GLU A 2 -10.00 -15.15 -39.25
C GLU A 2 -8.61 -15.53 -39.77
N LYS A 3 -7.67 -15.93 -38.90
CA LYS A 3 -6.27 -16.23 -39.30
C LYS A 3 -6.18 -17.38 -40.33
N TYR A 4 -7.00 -18.42 -40.21
CA TYR A 4 -7.12 -19.47 -41.23
C TYR A 4 -8.02 -19.06 -42.40
N SER A 5 -8.95 -18.11 -42.22
CA SER A 5 -9.79 -17.61 -43.32
C SER A 5 -9.01 -16.77 -44.34
N GLN A 6 -7.87 -16.16 -43.98
CA GLN A 6 -7.04 -15.45 -44.97
C GLN A 6 -6.33 -16.43 -45.92
N LEU A 7 -5.83 -17.55 -45.40
CA LEU A 7 -5.30 -18.67 -46.19
C LEU A 7 -6.42 -19.37 -47.00
N ALA A 8 -7.59 -19.62 -46.40
CA ALA A 8 -8.73 -20.20 -47.10
C ALA A 8 -9.37 -19.28 -48.15
N ARG A 9 -9.29 -17.94 -47.99
CA ARG A 9 -9.72 -16.96 -49.01
C ARG A 9 -8.86 -17.03 -50.27
N HIS A 10 -7.60 -17.42 -50.16
CA HIS A 10 -6.68 -17.56 -51.29
C HIS A 10 -6.58 -19.01 -51.80
N ASN A 11 -6.97 -20.01 -51.00
CA ASN A 11 -7.04 -21.42 -51.41
C ASN A 11 -8.41 -22.04 -51.10
N ARG A 12 -9.20 -22.21 -52.16
CA ARG A 12 -10.58 -22.73 -52.14
C ARG A 12 -10.69 -24.18 -51.66
N GLU A 13 -9.64 -24.99 -51.79
CA GLU A 13 -9.62 -26.36 -51.25
C GLU A 13 -9.52 -26.36 -49.72
N LEU A 14 -8.73 -25.42 -49.17
CA LEU A 14 -8.59 -25.24 -47.73
C LEU A 14 -9.93 -24.84 -47.08
N GLU A 15 -10.71 -23.99 -47.74
CA GLU A 15 -12.05 -23.58 -47.28
C GLU A 15 -13.02 -24.78 -47.20
N VAL A 16 -12.90 -25.74 -48.12
CA VAL A 16 -13.74 -26.96 -48.15
C VAL A 16 -13.31 -27.94 -47.06
N LEU A 17 -12.01 -28.12 -46.84
CA LEU A 17 -11.46 -28.96 -45.77
C LEU A 17 -11.88 -28.45 -44.38
N MET A 18 -11.89 -27.12 -44.17
CA MET A 18 -12.33 -26.50 -42.91
C MET A 18 -13.83 -26.68 -42.61
N LYS A 19 -14.68 -27.05 -43.58
CA LYS A 19 -16.12 -27.26 -43.34
C LYS A 19 -16.46 -28.59 -42.66
N HIS A 20 -15.54 -29.55 -42.60
CA HIS A 20 -15.74 -30.79 -41.83
C HIS A 20 -15.60 -30.51 -40.32
N ARG A 21 -16.73 -30.56 -39.60
CA ARG A 21 -16.94 -29.74 -38.40
C ARG A 21 -16.69 -30.43 -37.04
N THR A 22 -16.39 -31.73 -36.99
CA THR A 22 -16.43 -32.49 -35.72
C THR A 22 -15.08 -32.95 -35.18
N LEU A 23 -14.08 -33.23 -36.02
CA LEU A 23 -12.70 -33.50 -35.59
C LEU A 23 -11.82 -32.24 -35.56
N ASN A 24 -12.14 -31.25 -36.39
CA ASN A 24 -11.25 -30.13 -36.64
C ASN A 24 -11.21 -29.11 -35.49
N ASP A 25 -12.27 -28.92 -34.70
CA ASP A 25 -12.31 -27.88 -33.67
C ASP A 25 -11.28 -28.09 -32.54
N GLU A 26 -11.01 -29.34 -32.14
CA GLU A 26 -9.98 -29.65 -31.14
C GLU A 26 -8.57 -29.43 -31.71
N ALA A 27 -8.30 -29.86 -32.94
CA ALA A 27 -7.04 -29.61 -33.62
C ALA A 27 -6.80 -28.11 -33.89
N LEU A 28 -7.83 -27.36 -34.32
CA LEU A 28 -7.73 -25.91 -34.55
C LEU A 28 -7.49 -25.16 -33.23
N SER A 29 -8.16 -25.59 -32.15
CA SER A 29 -7.94 -25.05 -30.80
C SER A 29 -6.51 -25.33 -30.32
N TYR A 30 -6.00 -26.55 -30.56
CA TYR A 30 -4.63 -26.93 -30.26
C TYR A 30 -3.62 -26.05 -31.02
N TYR A 31 -3.74 -25.91 -32.34
CA TYR A 31 -2.85 -25.03 -33.11
C TYR A 31 -2.98 -23.57 -32.66
N HIS A 32 -4.19 -23.04 -32.47
CA HIS A 32 -4.39 -21.68 -31.99
C HIS A 32 -3.77 -21.40 -30.61
N LYS A 33 -3.65 -22.42 -29.74
CA LYS A 33 -2.96 -22.29 -28.44
C LYS A 33 -1.43 -22.35 -28.60
N HIS A 34 -0.91 -23.08 -29.58
CA HIS A 34 0.53 -23.35 -29.75
C HIS A 34 1.19 -22.58 -30.90
N THR A 35 0.49 -21.71 -31.62
CA THR A 35 1.08 -20.80 -32.62
C THR A 35 1.03 -19.35 -32.16
N ALA A 36 2.13 -18.62 -32.36
CA ALA A 36 2.24 -17.19 -32.11
C ALA A 36 2.60 -16.45 -33.40
N GLU A 37 2.34 -15.14 -33.41
CA GLU A 37 2.59 -14.24 -34.52
C GLU A 37 3.21 -12.93 -34.00
N ILE A 38 4.19 -12.40 -34.71
CA ILE A 38 4.85 -11.11 -34.44
C ILE A 38 5.05 -10.35 -35.76
N GLU A 39 5.23 -9.03 -35.68
CA GLU A 39 5.71 -8.21 -36.80
C GLU A 39 7.18 -7.85 -36.57
N ILE A 40 8.01 -7.95 -37.60
CA ILE A 40 9.41 -7.47 -37.54
C ILE A 40 9.69 -6.42 -38.61
N ILE A 41 10.70 -5.60 -38.37
CA ILE A 41 11.30 -4.69 -39.35
C ILE A 41 12.52 -5.39 -39.96
N ARG A 42 12.63 -5.43 -41.29
CA ARG A 42 13.87 -5.81 -42.01
C ARG A 42 14.76 -4.59 -42.31
N HIS A 43 16.01 -4.81 -42.75
CA HIS A 43 16.97 -3.74 -43.10
C HIS A 43 16.43 -2.71 -44.11
N ASP A 44 15.59 -3.13 -45.05
CA ASP A 44 14.94 -2.28 -46.07
C ASP A 44 13.78 -1.41 -45.50
N ARG A 45 13.51 -1.55 -44.20
CA ARG A 45 12.37 -0.95 -43.49
C ARG A 45 11.01 -1.47 -43.99
N SER A 46 10.92 -2.63 -44.63
CA SER A 46 9.64 -3.34 -44.75
C SER A 46 9.15 -3.85 -43.38
N ILE A 47 7.86 -4.18 -43.28
CA ILE A 47 7.27 -4.90 -42.13
C ILE A 47 6.88 -6.29 -42.61
N GLU A 48 7.30 -7.32 -41.90
CA GLU A 48 6.97 -8.72 -42.23
C GLU A 48 6.36 -9.43 -41.00
N PRO A 49 5.21 -10.12 -41.15
CA PRO A 49 4.66 -10.97 -40.10
C PRO A 49 5.36 -12.34 -40.08
N ILE A 50 5.83 -12.78 -38.91
CA ILE A 50 6.38 -14.12 -38.69
C ILE A 50 5.39 -14.92 -37.84
N VAL A 51 5.04 -16.13 -38.30
CA VAL A 51 4.24 -17.10 -37.55
C VAL A 51 5.12 -18.28 -37.14
N PHE A 52 5.10 -18.66 -35.87
CA PHE A 52 6.00 -19.68 -35.31
C PHE A 52 5.31 -20.49 -34.20
N PRO A 53 5.78 -21.73 -33.91
CA PRO A 53 5.28 -22.52 -32.80
C PRO A 53 5.82 -22.02 -31.45
N VAL A 54 4.96 -21.90 -30.45
CA VAL A 54 5.33 -21.47 -29.09
C VAL A 54 6.17 -22.57 -28.42
N PRO A 55 7.39 -22.27 -27.93
CA PRO A 55 8.23 -23.25 -27.23
C PRO A 55 7.54 -23.79 -25.97
N GLN A 56 7.68 -25.10 -25.71
CA GLN A 56 7.13 -25.75 -24.51
C GLN A 56 7.62 -25.10 -23.19
N LEU A 57 8.82 -24.51 -23.22
CA LEU A 57 9.39 -23.77 -22.08
C LEU A 57 8.55 -22.55 -21.68
N CYS A 58 7.76 -21.99 -22.59
CA CYS A 58 6.98 -20.77 -22.39
C CYS A 58 5.59 -21.02 -21.79
N GLU A 59 5.04 -22.24 -21.91
CA GLU A 59 3.79 -22.65 -21.24
C GLU A 59 3.94 -22.60 -19.71
N PHE A 60 5.17 -22.71 -19.22
CA PHE A 60 5.53 -22.78 -17.82
C PHE A 60 5.50 -21.44 -17.05
N LEU A 61 5.26 -20.31 -17.73
CA LEU A 61 5.24 -18.96 -17.16
C LEU A 61 3.86 -18.57 -16.59
N THR A 62 3.80 -18.32 -15.28
CA THR A 62 2.54 -18.03 -14.55
C THR A 62 1.97 -16.65 -14.87
N VAL A 63 0.64 -16.51 -14.74
CA VAL A 63 -0.10 -15.26 -15.05
C VAL A 63 0.35 -14.10 -14.16
N GLU A 64 0.59 -14.34 -12.87
CA GLU A 64 1.10 -13.33 -11.92
C GLU A 64 2.45 -12.76 -12.36
N LYS A 65 3.37 -13.62 -12.83
CA LYS A 65 4.68 -13.19 -13.34
C LYS A 65 4.54 -12.44 -14.65
N LYS A 66 3.63 -12.85 -15.54
CA LYS A 66 3.28 -12.06 -16.73
C LYS A 66 2.82 -10.66 -16.36
N GLN A 67 1.99 -10.53 -15.33
CA GLN A 67 1.53 -9.23 -14.85
C GLN A 67 2.65 -8.40 -14.20
N LYS A 68 3.57 -9.01 -13.42
CA LYS A 68 4.75 -8.32 -12.87
C LYS A 68 5.64 -7.77 -13.99
N VAL A 69 6.03 -8.62 -14.96
CA VAL A 69 6.87 -8.24 -16.11
C VAL A 69 6.22 -7.15 -16.98
N PHE A 70 4.90 -7.19 -17.20
CA PHE A 70 4.19 -6.12 -17.93
C PHE A 70 4.24 -4.76 -17.22
N LEU A 71 4.34 -4.75 -15.88
CA LEU A 71 4.38 -3.54 -15.07
C LEU A 71 5.81 -3.06 -14.76
N THR A 72 6.80 -3.95 -14.72
CA THR A 72 8.20 -3.61 -14.36
C THR A 72 9.18 -3.64 -15.54
N CYS A 73 8.79 -4.22 -16.68
CA CYS A 73 9.61 -4.39 -17.90
C CYS A 73 10.91 -5.22 -17.75
N GLU A 74 11.13 -5.87 -16.60
CA GLU A 74 12.29 -6.75 -16.36
C GLU A 74 12.01 -8.18 -16.84
N GLN A 75 13.02 -8.86 -17.42
CA GLN A 75 12.91 -10.24 -17.91
C GLN A 75 14.12 -11.09 -17.49
N ASP A 76 13.91 -12.07 -16.60
CA ASP A 76 14.95 -13.02 -16.16
C ASP A 76 14.87 -14.35 -16.96
N GLU A 77 15.70 -14.51 -17.99
CA GLU A 77 15.79 -15.77 -18.75
C GLU A 77 16.18 -16.98 -17.85
N GLN A 78 17.02 -16.72 -16.84
CA GLN A 78 17.40 -17.71 -15.83
C GLN A 78 16.20 -18.22 -15.04
N GLU A 79 15.19 -17.38 -14.81
CA GLU A 79 13.99 -17.72 -14.05
C GLU A 79 13.14 -18.75 -14.80
N MET A 80 12.99 -18.64 -16.13
CA MET A 80 12.26 -19.64 -16.94
C MET A 80 12.98 -20.99 -16.92
N LYS A 81 14.32 -20.98 -17.05
CA LYS A 81 15.17 -22.20 -16.93
C LYS A 81 15.06 -22.83 -15.54
N TRP A 82 15.00 -22.02 -14.47
CA TRP A 82 14.78 -22.48 -13.10
C TRP A 82 13.36 -23.07 -12.91
N GLN A 83 12.33 -22.40 -13.41
CA GLN A 83 10.93 -22.86 -13.35
C GLN A 83 10.70 -24.20 -14.08
N ARG A 84 11.50 -24.52 -15.11
CA ARG A 84 11.55 -25.88 -15.71
C ARG A 84 12.15 -26.89 -14.72
N LYS A 85 13.29 -26.58 -14.10
CA LYS A 85 13.97 -27.46 -13.13
C LYS A 85 13.10 -27.72 -11.89
N LEU A 86 12.45 -26.69 -11.36
CA LEU A 86 11.58 -26.78 -10.19
C LEU A 86 10.44 -27.79 -10.38
N ARG A 87 9.79 -27.83 -11.55
CA ARG A 87 8.73 -28.81 -11.87
C ARG A 87 9.20 -30.26 -11.94
N HIS A 88 10.50 -30.52 -12.10
CA HIS A 88 11.06 -31.87 -12.00
C HIS A 88 11.28 -32.31 -10.53
N GLN A 89 11.09 -31.41 -9.55
CA GLN A 89 11.18 -31.67 -8.11
C GLN A 89 9.80 -31.47 -7.46
N PRO A 90 8.94 -32.50 -7.44
CA PRO A 90 7.52 -32.34 -7.09
C PRO A 90 7.28 -31.81 -5.68
N THR A 91 8.14 -32.13 -4.71
CA THR A 91 8.06 -31.63 -3.33
C THR A 91 8.33 -30.13 -3.25
N LEU A 92 9.45 -29.66 -3.80
CA LEU A 92 9.81 -28.24 -3.82
C LEU A 92 8.84 -27.42 -4.67
N TYR A 93 8.36 -27.97 -5.78
CA TYR A 93 7.29 -27.35 -6.57
C TYR A 93 6.00 -27.15 -5.76
N TRP A 94 5.54 -28.17 -5.02
CA TRP A 94 4.33 -28.09 -4.21
C TRP A 94 4.44 -27.05 -3.08
N PHE A 95 5.59 -26.94 -2.41
CA PHE A 95 5.81 -25.86 -1.44
C PHE A 95 5.85 -24.50 -2.12
N SER A 96 6.60 -24.37 -3.23
CA SER A 96 6.78 -23.11 -3.97
C SER A 96 5.51 -22.58 -4.63
N SER A 97 4.58 -23.46 -5.05
CA SER A 97 3.34 -23.05 -5.72
C SER A 97 2.32 -22.42 -4.78
N HIS A 98 2.45 -22.64 -3.47
CA HIS A 98 1.50 -22.16 -2.44
C HIS A 98 2.06 -20.97 -1.62
N MET A 99 2.97 -20.18 -2.21
CA MET A 99 3.67 -19.06 -1.56
C MET A 99 2.71 -18.08 -0.83
N SER A 100 1.59 -17.72 -1.45
CA SER A 100 0.56 -16.84 -0.86
C SER A 100 -0.09 -17.44 0.38
N LEU A 101 -0.44 -18.74 0.35
CA LEU A 101 -1.04 -19.44 1.48
C LEU A 101 -0.11 -19.51 2.70
N TRP A 102 1.19 -19.78 2.49
CA TRP A 102 2.18 -19.76 3.58
C TRP A 102 2.37 -18.37 4.19
N SER A 103 2.32 -17.32 3.36
CA SER A 103 2.37 -15.92 3.79
C SER A 103 1.14 -15.54 4.62
N ASP A 104 -0.06 -15.88 4.13
CA ASP A 104 -1.33 -15.61 4.79
C ASP A 104 -1.42 -16.32 6.15
N ILE A 105 -0.99 -17.58 6.23
CA ILE A 105 -0.90 -18.31 7.50
C ILE A 105 0.06 -17.60 8.46
N SER A 106 1.24 -17.18 7.99
CA SER A 106 2.23 -16.47 8.82
C SER A 106 1.67 -15.17 9.39
N PHE A 107 0.97 -14.38 8.57
CA PHE A 107 0.36 -13.12 9.01
C PHE A 107 -0.75 -13.37 10.04
N ASN A 108 -1.63 -14.34 9.79
CA ASN A 108 -2.73 -14.66 10.70
C ASN A 108 -2.23 -15.16 12.07
N PHE A 109 -1.17 -15.98 12.11
CA PHE A 109 -0.54 -16.39 13.37
C PHE A 109 0.11 -15.21 14.11
N ALA A 110 0.79 -14.29 13.39
CA ALA A 110 1.36 -13.09 14.01
C ALA A 110 0.29 -12.20 14.66
N VAL A 111 -0.84 -11.96 13.98
CA VAL A 111 -1.98 -11.24 14.54
C VAL A 111 -2.55 -11.96 15.77
N LEU A 112 -2.74 -13.28 15.68
CA LEU A 112 -3.33 -14.07 16.77
C LEU A 112 -2.45 -14.11 18.02
N ILE A 113 -1.13 -14.30 17.87
CA ILE A 113 -0.16 -14.26 18.98
C ILE A 113 -0.21 -12.89 19.66
N ASN A 114 -0.22 -11.78 18.91
CA ASN A 114 -0.29 -10.45 19.50
C ASN A 114 -1.62 -10.16 20.21
N ILE A 115 -2.75 -10.65 19.70
CA ILE A 115 -4.03 -10.56 20.42
C ILE A 115 -3.96 -11.30 21.77
N LEU A 116 -3.34 -12.49 21.81
CA LEU A 116 -3.16 -13.24 23.05
C LEU A 116 -2.22 -12.53 24.04
N VAL A 117 -1.11 -11.97 23.56
CA VAL A 117 -0.20 -11.14 24.38
C VAL A 117 -0.96 -9.93 24.93
N ALA A 118 -1.70 -9.19 24.09
CA ALA A 118 -2.46 -8.01 24.49
C ALA A 118 -3.52 -8.29 25.58
N VAL A 119 -4.19 -9.44 25.53
CA VAL A 119 -5.28 -9.79 26.47
C VAL A 119 -4.76 -10.33 27.80
N PHE A 120 -3.66 -11.10 27.79
CA PHE A 120 -3.24 -11.89 28.95
C PHE A 120 -1.90 -11.47 29.58
N TYR A 121 -1.16 -10.53 28.99
CA TYR A 121 0.05 -9.98 29.60
C TYR A 121 -0.30 -9.02 30.77
N PRO A 122 0.45 -9.01 31.89
CA PRO A 122 1.58 -9.87 32.22
C PRO A 122 1.16 -11.26 32.72
N PHE A 123 1.86 -12.30 32.26
CA PHE A 123 1.52 -13.71 32.47
C PHE A 123 1.67 -14.24 33.91
N ASN A 124 2.14 -13.40 34.85
CA ASN A 124 2.42 -13.79 36.24
C ASN A 124 1.17 -14.03 37.09
N LYS A 125 -0.03 -13.77 36.57
CA LYS A 125 -1.29 -14.16 37.20
C LYS A 125 -1.62 -15.58 36.73
N GLY A 126 -1.47 -16.56 37.63
CA GLY A 126 -2.04 -17.89 37.41
C GLY A 126 -3.52 -17.74 37.01
N LEU A 127 -3.86 -18.24 35.83
CA LEU A 127 -5.24 -18.22 35.34
C LEU A 127 -6.10 -18.95 36.37
N LYS A 128 -7.12 -18.27 36.90
CA LYS A 128 -8.10 -18.91 37.79
C LYS A 128 -8.71 -20.10 37.05
N ASP A 129 -8.91 -21.21 37.75
CA ASP A 129 -9.57 -22.39 37.20
C ASP A 129 -10.89 -21.99 36.55
N LEU A 130 -11.13 -22.49 35.33
CA LEU A 130 -12.39 -22.27 34.63
C LEU A 130 -13.54 -22.84 35.46
N ASP A 131 -14.60 -22.05 35.62
CA ASP A 131 -15.88 -22.57 36.08
C ASP A 131 -16.26 -23.83 35.28
N PRO A 132 -16.71 -24.93 35.92
CA PRO A 132 -17.02 -26.18 35.22
C PRO A 132 -17.99 -26.01 34.04
N ARG A 133 -18.89 -25.02 34.11
CA ARG A 133 -19.81 -24.63 33.02
C ARG A 133 -19.07 -24.04 31.82
N ALA A 134 -18.09 -23.16 32.04
CA ALA A 134 -17.26 -22.57 30.98
C ALA A 134 -16.33 -23.61 30.36
N SER A 135 -15.74 -24.49 31.18
CA SER A 135 -14.95 -25.64 30.72
C SER A 135 -15.79 -26.58 29.83
N ALA A 136 -17.00 -26.93 30.25
CA ALA A 136 -17.93 -27.74 29.47
C ALA A 136 -18.37 -27.05 28.15
N ALA A 137 -18.54 -25.73 28.15
CA ALA A 137 -18.87 -24.96 26.96
C ALA A 137 -17.73 -24.91 25.92
N ILE A 138 -16.48 -24.83 26.37
CA ILE A 138 -15.31 -24.89 25.47
C ILE A 138 -15.17 -26.29 24.88
N TRP A 139 -15.40 -27.34 25.67
CA TRP A 139 -15.43 -28.73 25.18
C TRP A 139 -16.56 -28.98 24.16
N SER A 140 -17.79 -28.52 24.43
CA SER A 140 -18.89 -28.68 23.49
C SER A 140 -18.67 -27.90 22.20
N ALA A 141 -18.11 -26.68 22.27
CA ALA A 141 -17.70 -25.92 21.09
C ALA A 141 -16.65 -26.67 20.25
N LEU A 142 -15.66 -27.30 20.87
CA LEU A 142 -14.67 -28.15 20.19
C LEU A 142 -15.31 -29.35 19.47
N PHE A 143 -16.18 -30.10 20.15
CA PHE A 143 -16.85 -31.24 19.52
C PHE A 143 -17.81 -30.83 18.40
N ILE A 144 -18.60 -29.77 18.58
CA ILE A 144 -19.52 -29.24 17.56
C ILE A 144 -18.75 -28.76 16.33
N THR A 145 -17.65 -28.03 16.51
CA THR A 145 -16.83 -27.54 15.39
C THR A 145 -16.08 -28.67 14.68
N LEU A 146 -15.59 -29.68 15.41
CA LEU A 146 -15.00 -30.89 14.84
C LEU A 146 -16.01 -31.67 13.97
N ILE A 147 -17.22 -31.91 14.49
CA ILE A 147 -18.31 -32.57 13.74
C ILE A 147 -18.68 -31.74 12.49
N ALA A 148 -18.75 -30.41 12.61
CA ALA A 148 -19.04 -29.54 11.47
C ALA A 148 -17.96 -29.61 10.37
N ILE A 149 -16.68 -29.71 10.74
CA ILE A 149 -15.57 -29.90 9.77
C ILE A 149 -15.69 -31.24 9.04
N LEU A 150 -16.02 -32.32 9.76
CA LEU A 150 -16.19 -33.67 9.19
C LEU A 150 -17.39 -33.77 8.23
N ILE A 151 -18.48 -33.05 8.51
CA ILE A 151 -19.66 -33.00 7.62
C ILE A 151 -19.39 -32.11 6.40
N LYS A 152 -18.80 -30.93 6.59
CA LYS A 152 -18.43 -30.01 5.50
C LYS A 152 -17.26 -29.10 5.90
N PRO A 153 -16.06 -29.25 5.30
CA PRO A 153 -14.91 -28.43 5.62
C PRO A 153 -15.09 -26.99 5.10
N ASN A 154 -15.69 -26.14 5.93
CA ASN A 154 -15.82 -24.70 5.68
C ASN A 154 -14.71 -23.93 6.42
N VAL A 155 -14.24 -22.83 5.83
CA VAL A 155 -13.22 -21.94 6.41
C VAL A 155 -13.65 -21.42 7.80
N THR A 156 -14.93 -21.10 7.98
CA THR A 156 -15.48 -20.67 9.27
C THR A 156 -15.40 -21.77 10.33
N SER A 157 -15.77 -23.01 9.98
CA SER A 157 -15.69 -24.15 10.91
C SER A 157 -14.24 -24.42 11.35
N MET A 158 -13.30 -24.38 10.40
CA MET A 158 -11.87 -24.50 10.66
C MET A 158 -11.39 -23.40 11.63
N ARG A 159 -11.69 -22.13 11.36
CA ARG A 159 -11.30 -21.00 12.22
C ARG A 159 -11.85 -21.14 13.64
N MET A 160 -13.14 -21.50 13.77
CA MET A 160 -13.78 -21.68 15.09
C MET A 160 -13.15 -22.85 15.88
N PHE A 161 -12.79 -23.95 15.21
CA PHE A 161 -12.09 -25.06 15.83
C PHE A 161 -10.69 -24.66 16.33
N PHE A 162 -9.90 -23.94 15.52
CA PHE A 162 -8.59 -23.43 15.93
C PHE A 162 -8.69 -22.48 17.14
N VAL A 163 -9.63 -21.53 17.13
CA VAL A 163 -9.84 -20.59 18.24
C VAL A 163 -10.27 -21.33 19.52
N ALA A 164 -11.21 -22.27 19.42
CA ALA A 164 -11.66 -23.07 20.57
C ALA A 164 -10.54 -23.98 21.11
N GLY A 165 -9.68 -24.52 20.23
CA GLY A 165 -8.53 -25.35 20.61
C GLY A 165 -7.44 -24.56 21.34
N ILE A 166 -7.12 -23.36 20.85
CA ILE A 166 -6.16 -22.45 21.49
C ILE A 166 -6.71 -22.00 22.85
N LEU A 167 -7.98 -21.56 22.91
CA LEU A 167 -8.63 -21.18 24.17
C LEU A 167 -8.61 -22.33 25.18
N ARG A 168 -8.92 -23.56 24.74
CA ARG A 168 -8.85 -24.75 25.59
C ARG A 168 -7.43 -25.01 26.11
N SER A 169 -6.43 -24.89 25.24
CA SER A 169 -5.00 -25.11 25.55
C SER A 169 -4.50 -24.15 26.63
N ILE A 170 -4.84 -22.87 26.51
CA ILE A 170 -4.49 -21.81 27.48
C ILE A 170 -4.95 -22.19 28.90
N TYR A 171 -6.16 -22.76 29.03
CA TYR A 171 -6.72 -23.17 30.32
C TYR A 171 -6.40 -24.61 30.77
N SER A 172 -5.78 -25.46 29.93
CA SER A 172 -5.28 -26.78 30.39
C SER A 172 -3.78 -26.81 30.68
N VAL A 173 -2.98 -26.19 29.83
CA VAL A 173 -1.50 -26.26 29.86
C VAL A 173 -0.90 -24.96 30.39
N GLY A 174 -1.69 -23.89 30.45
CA GLY A 174 -1.21 -22.54 30.70
C GLY A 174 -0.86 -21.81 29.41
N LEU A 175 -0.81 -20.48 29.51
CA LEU A 175 -0.58 -19.61 28.36
C LEU A 175 0.86 -19.69 27.83
N GLY A 176 1.87 -19.74 28.70
CA GLY A 176 3.29 -19.79 28.30
C GLY A 176 3.61 -20.94 27.34
N PRO A 177 3.31 -22.20 27.70
CA PRO A 177 3.50 -23.34 26.79
C PRO A 177 2.69 -23.24 25.49
N THR A 178 1.48 -22.66 25.54
CA THR A 178 0.66 -22.44 24.34
C THR A 178 1.29 -21.40 23.41
N LEU A 179 1.79 -20.27 23.94
CA LEU A 179 2.50 -19.25 23.17
C LEU A 179 3.82 -19.79 22.59
N TRP A 180 4.58 -20.58 23.35
CA TRP A 180 5.80 -21.23 22.86
C TRP A 180 5.50 -22.18 21.69
N LEU A 181 4.46 -23.00 21.79
CA LEU A 181 4.02 -23.89 20.71
C LEU A 181 3.60 -23.10 19.46
N MET A 182 2.82 -22.03 19.63
CA MET A 182 2.40 -21.16 18.52
C MET A 182 3.58 -20.42 17.87
N GLY A 183 4.54 -19.94 18.66
CA GLY A 183 5.77 -19.33 18.17
C GLY A 183 6.66 -20.31 17.40
N ALA A 184 6.80 -21.56 17.88
CA ALA A 184 7.51 -22.61 17.17
C ALA A 184 6.85 -22.95 15.83
N ILE A 185 5.51 -23.07 15.80
CA ILE A 185 4.74 -23.26 14.55
C ILE A 185 4.95 -22.07 13.60
N GLN A 186 4.96 -20.84 14.11
CA GLN A 186 5.21 -19.63 13.31
C GLN A 186 6.61 -19.60 12.69
N VAL A 187 7.65 -19.96 13.44
CA VAL A 187 9.03 -20.08 12.93
C VAL A 187 9.11 -21.14 11.83
N LEU A 188 8.53 -22.32 12.05
CA LEU A 188 8.48 -23.40 11.04
C LEU A 188 7.74 -22.95 9.78
N ASN A 189 6.56 -22.34 9.93
CA ASN A 189 5.76 -21.82 8.82
C ASN A 189 6.52 -20.76 8.01
N LYS A 190 7.20 -19.82 8.67
CA LYS A 190 8.01 -18.80 7.98
C LYS A 190 9.25 -19.40 7.32
N GLY A 191 9.85 -20.44 7.90
CA GLY A 191 10.92 -21.22 7.26
C GLY A 191 10.45 -21.88 5.95
N VAL A 192 9.27 -22.52 5.96
CA VAL A 192 8.65 -23.07 4.75
C VAL A 192 8.34 -21.97 3.71
N PHE A 193 7.79 -20.84 4.15
CA PHE A 193 7.57 -19.68 3.27
C PHE A 193 8.88 -19.17 2.64
N LEU A 194 9.97 -19.07 3.40
CA LEU A 194 11.27 -18.61 2.89
C LEU A 194 11.82 -19.57 1.82
N VAL A 195 11.75 -20.88 2.05
CA VAL A 195 12.12 -21.90 1.05
C VAL A 195 11.22 -21.83 -0.18
N SER A 196 9.92 -21.62 0.00
CA SER A 196 8.95 -21.40 -1.08
C SER A 196 9.28 -20.15 -1.91
N PHE A 197 9.63 -19.04 -1.27
CA PHE A 197 10.00 -17.78 -1.92
C PHE A 197 11.31 -17.91 -2.71
N MET A 198 12.36 -18.46 -2.09
CA MET A 198 13.63 -18.74 -2.77
C MET A 198 13.44 -19.73 -3.94
N GLY A 199 12.53 -20.69 -3.77
CA GLY A 199 12.12 -21.65 -4.80
C GLY A 199 11.37 -21.01 -5.96
N ASN A 200 10.58 -19.95 -5.73
CA ASN A 200 9.83 -19.29 -6.79
C ASN A 200 10.71 -18.32 -7.62
N ASN A 201 11.61 -17.60 -6.94
CA ASN A 201 12.47 -16.56 -7.52
C ASN A 201 13.83 -17.07 -8.03
N GLY A 202 14.14 -18.36 -7.87
CA GLY A 202 15.37 -18.96 -8.38
C GLY A 202 16.67 -18.50 -7.72
N THR A 203 16.59 -17.88 -6.54
CA THR A 203 17.79 -17.39 -5.80
C THR A 203 18.77 -18.52 -5.43
N PHE A 204 18.31 -19.78 -5.43
CA PHE A 204 19.18 -20.95 -5.28
C PHE A 204 20.21 -21.14 -6.42
N SER A 205 20.00 -20.53 -7.61
CA SER A 205 20.99 -20.55 -8.69
C SER A 205 21.86 -19.30 -8.77
N LYS A 206 21.55 -18.24 -8.01
CA LYS A 206 22.29 -16.97 -7.96
C LYS A 206 23.39 -17.03 -6.88
N SER A 207 24.41 -16.18 -6.98
CA SER A 207 25.53 -16.18 -6.04
C SER A 207 25.11 -15.72 -4.64
N ARG A 208 25.81 -16.17 -3.58
CA ARG A 208 25.50 -15.75 -2.19
C ARG A 208 25.57 -14.24 -1.99
N TYR A 209 26.45 -13.55 -2.71
CA TYR A 209 26.58 -12.09 -2.65
C TYR A 209 25.37 -11.39 -3.28
N GLU A 210 24.94 -11.83 -4.46
CA GLU A 210 23.75 -11.32 -5.16
C GLU A 210 22.48 -11.54 -4.33
N ASN A 211 22.38 -12.70 -3.66
CA ASN A 211 21.28 -13.00 -2.74
C ASN A 211 21.27 -12.04 -1.53
N LEU A 212 22.43 -11.64 -1.01
CA LEU A 212 22.51 -10.69 0.11
C LEU A 212 22.17 -9.25 -0.32
N THR A 213 22.34 -8.89 -1.59
CA THR A 213 21.91 -7.60 -2.13
C THR A 213 20.41 -7.49 -2.41
N ASN A 214 19.67 -8.60 -2.42
CA ASN A 214 18.23 -8.58 -2.68
C ASN A 214 17.43 -8.21 -1.42
N PHE A 215 16.89 -6.98 -1.41
CA PHE A 215 16.12 -6.43 -0.29
C PHE A 215 14.90 -7.28 0.11
N GLU A 216 14.18 -7.88 -0.85
CA GLU A 216 13.01 -8.74 -0.57
C GLU A 216 13.44 -9.98 0.25
N LEU A 217 14.58 -10.59 -0.10
CA LEU A 217 15.10 -11.75 0.62
C LEU A 217 15.61 -11.37 2.02
N VAL A 218 16.34 -10.25 2.13
CA VAL A 218 16.83 -9.73 3.42
C VAL A 218 15.67 -9.41 4.37
N TYR A 219 14.58 -8.82 3.86
CA TYR A 219 13.37 -8.57 4.63
C TYR A 219 12.76 -9.86 5.20
N HIS A 220 12.60 -10.90 4.36
CA HIS A 220 12.04 -12.17 4.81
C HIS A 220 12.93 -12.95 5.78
N VAL A 221 14.26 -12.86 5.62
CA VAL A 221 15.22 -13.40 6.60
C VAL A 221 15.16 -12.62 7.92
N GLY A 222 15.09 -11.28 7.87
CA GLY A 222 14.90 -10.43 9.05
C GLY A 222 13.62 -10.74 9.82
N TYR A 223 12.50 -10.97 9.12
CA TYR A 223 11.25 -11.41 9.73
C TYR A 223 11.39 -12.78 10.41
N LEU A 224 12.10 -13.74 9.79
CA LEU A 224 12.36 -15.04 10.41
C LEU A 224 13.20 -14.90 11.70
N LEU A 225 14.20 -14.02 11.70
CA LEU A 225 14.97 -13.70 12.91
C LEU A 225 14.11 -13.07 14.01
N LEU A 226 13.19 -12.16 13.67
CA LEU A 226 12.22 -11.60 14.62
C LEU A 226 11.29 -12.68 15.21
N CYS A 227 10.84 -13.67 14.42
CA CYS A 227 10.09 -14.81 14.94
C CYS A 227 10.92 -15.64 15.94
N VAL A 228 12.21 -15.86 15.67
CA VAL A 228 13.12 -16.58 16.58
C VAL A 228 13.38 -15.77 17.86
N PHE A 229 13.58 -14.45 17.77
CA PHE A 229 13.72 -13.59 18.93
C PHE A 229 12.44 -13.51 19.78
N GLY A 230 11.25 -13.57 19.16
CA GLY A 230 9.98 -13.69 19.88
C GLY A 230 9.82 -15.01 20.64
N LEU A 231 10.43 -16.09 20.13
CA LEU A 231 10.40 -17.41 20.77
C LEU A 231 11.47 -17.59 21.86
N CYS A 232 12.64 -16.95 21.69
CA CYS A 232 13.82 -17.22 22.52
C CYS A 232 14.22 -16.08 23.49
N LEU A 233 13.79 -14.83 23.25
CA LEU A 233 14.19 -13.66 24.06
C LEU A 233 13.03 -13.06 24.84
N HIS A 234 12.02 -12.51 24.15
CA HIS A 234 10.87 -11.85 24.79
C HIS A 234 9.71 -11.69 23.80
N GLU A 235 8.48 -11.77 24.29
CA GLU A 235 7.26 -11.74 23.47
C GLU A 235 7.04 -10.39 22.75
N PHE A 236 7.71 -9.32 23.18
CA PHE A 236 7.73 -8.02 22.49
C PHE A 236 8.09 -8.13 20.99
N PHE A 237 9.02 -9.02 20.61
CA PHE A 237 9.41 -9.16 19.20
C PHE A 237 8.26 -9.65 18.32
N TYR A 238 7.23 -10.31 18.87
CA TYR A 238 6.01 -10.62 18.10
C TYR A 238 5.27 -9.35 17.66
N SER A 239 5.31 -8.26 18.42
CA SER A 239 4.62 -7.02 18.07
C SER A 239 5.21 -6.37 16.81
N LEU A 240 6.53 -6.48 16.62
CA LEU A 240 7.20 -6.03 15.40
C LEU A 240 6.76 -6.82 14.15
N LEU A 241 6.31 -8.08 14.30
CA LEU A 241 5.79 -8.88 13.18
C LEU A 241 4.51 -8.31 12.57
N LEU A 242 3.76 -7.46 13.31
CA LEU A 242 2.56 -6.80 12.79
C LEU A 242 2.88 -5.76 11.71
N LEU A 243 4.13 -5.24 11.67
CA LEU A 243 4.58 -4.29 10.64
C LEU A 243 4.55 -4.89 9.22
N ASP A 244 4.49 -6.22 9.07
CA ASP A 244 4.29 -6.91 7.79
C ASP A 244 2.97 -6.55 7.09
N VAL A 245 2.00 -5.98 7.82
CA VAL A 245 0.78 -5.37 7.22
C VAL A 245 1.12 -4.28 6.20
N VAL A 246 2.23 -3.56 6.39
CA VAL A 246 2.70 -2.49 5.52
C VAL A 246 3.20 -3.05 4.18
N TYR A 247 3.95 -4.15 4.21
CA TYR A 247 4.49 -4.79 3.01
C TYR A 247 3.41 -5.60 2.27
N ARG A 248 2.45 -6.17 3.01
CA ARG A 248 1.38 -7.02 2.46
C ARG A 248 0.29 -6.27 1.72
N GLU A 249 0.14 -4.95 1.88
CA GLU A 249 -0.78 -4.17 1.06
C GLU A 249 -0.17 -2.91 0.44
N ASP A 250 -0.19 -2.90 -0.90
CA ASP A 250 0.20 -1.81 -1.79
C ASP A 250 -0.26 -0.42 -1.34
N THR A 251 -1.46 -0.27 -0.76
CA THR A 251 -1.97 1.06 -0.40
C THR A 251 -1.22 1.66 0.79
N LEU A 252 -0.84 0.87 1.80
CA LEU A 252 0.03 1.33 2.89
C LEU A 252 1.47 1.52 2.42
N TRP A 253 1.97 0.60 1.59
CA TRP A 253 3.30 0.73 0.99
C TRP A 253 3.44 2.05 0.23
N ASN A 254 2.47 2.40 -0.63
CA ASN A 254 2.47 3.66 -1.37
C ASN A 254 2.43 4.91 -0.47
N VAL A 255 1.76 4.84 0.69
CA VAL A 255 1.78 5.93 1.69
C VAL A 255 3.17 6.08 2.32
N ILE A 256 3.89 4.99 2.61
CA ILE A 256 5.27 5.10 3.08
C ILE A 256 6.22 5.59 1.97
N GLN A 257 6.02 5.13 0.74
CA GLN A 257 6.83 5.56 -0.40
C GLN A 257 6.72 7.06 -0.69
N CYS A 258 5.63 7.76 -0.34
CA CYS A 258 5.57 9.22 -0.49
C CYS A 258 6.56 9.97 0.41
N VAL A 259 6.89 9.41 1.59
CA VAL A 259 7.91 9.96 2.48
C VAL A 259 9.30 9.46 2.10
N VAL A 260 9.43 8.17 1.72
CA VAL A 260 10.75 7.54 1.47
C VAL A 260 11.35 7.94 0.12
N ARG A 261 10.58 7.99 -0.97
CA ARG A 261 11.12 8.28 -2.32
C ARG A 261 11.77 9.66 -2.41
N ASN A 262 11.11 10.65 -1.80
CA ASN A 262 11.58 12.03 -1.73
C ASN A 262 12.16 12.38 -0.33
N ALA A 263 12.67 11.39 0.41
CA ALA A 263 13.15 11.59 1.78
C ALA A 263 14.17 12.72 1.93
N LYS A 264 14.94 13.05 0.88
CA LYS A 264 15.88 14.19 0.90
C LYS A 264 15.20 15.53 1.20
N SER A 265 14.02 15.81 0.63
CA SER A 265 13.31 17.08 0.89
C SER A 265 12.73 17.10 2.30
N VAL A 266 12.10 15.99 2.72
CA VAL A 266 11.52 15.83 4.07
C VAL A 266 12.58 15.90 5.17
N ILE A 267 13.75 15.27 4.97
CA ILE A 267 14.88 15.35 5.91
C ILE A 267 15.47 16.76 5.93
N LEU A 268 15.61 17.44 4.78
CA LEU A 268 16.12 18.81 4.73
C LEU A 268 15.20 19.79 5.46
N THR A 269 13.87 19.66 5.32
CA THR A 269 12.91 20.52 6.05
C THR A 269 12.85 20.17 7.54
N ALA A 270 13.00 18.90 7.92
CA ALA A 270 13.14 18.51 9.33
C ALA A 270 14.46 19.01 9.95
N VAL A 271 15.58 19.00 9.21
CA VAL A 271 16.86 19.58 9.67
C VAL A 271 16.74 21.09 9.81
N PHE A 272 16.09 21.78 8.87
CA PHE A 272 15.79 23.21 8.99
C PHE A 272 14.91 23.50 10.21
N ALA A 273 13.91 22.66 10.50
CA ALA A 273 13.10 22.75 11.70
C ALA A 273 13.92 22.63 12.99
N VAL A 274 14.81 21.64 13.06
CA VAL A 274 15.71 21.44 14.20
C VAL A 274 16.68 22.63 14.36
N ILE A 275 17.17 23.22 13.26
CA ILE A 275 18.01 24.44 13.30
C ILE A 275 17.23 25.63 13.87
N ILE A 276 15.97 25.84 13.46
CA ILE A 276 15.13 26.91 14.04
C ILE A 276 14.92 26.67 15.54
N ILE A 277 14.55 25.45 15.94
CA ILE A 277 14.33 25.10 17.35
C ILE A 277 15.61 25.28 18.18
N TYR A 278 16.77 24.95 17.61
CA TYR A 278 18.08 25.16 18.22
C TYR A 278 18.38 26.66 18.45
N LEU A 279 18.05 27.54 17.50
CA LEU A 279 18.18 28.99 17.67
C LEU A 279 17.26 29.52 18.79
N PHE A 280 16.01 29.08 18.84
CA PHE A 280 15.10 29.41 19.94
C PHE A 280 15.64 28.90 21.29
N ALA A 281 16.15 27.66 21.36
CA ALA A 281 16.72 27.10 22.58
C ALA A 281 17.98 27.85 23.07
N ILE A 282 18.82 28.38 22.17
CA ILE A 282 19.93 29.28 22.57
C ILE A 282 19.37 30.58 23.17
N CYS A 283 18.39 31.21 22.52
CA CYS A 283 17.76 32.43 23.04
C CYS A 283 17.10 32.21 24.41
N GLY A 284 16.40 31.09 24.58
CA GLY A 284 15.83 30.67 25.86
C GLY A 284 16.91 30.48 26.93
N TYR A 285 17.99 29.76 26.61
CA TYR A 285 19.12 29.52 27.52
C TYR A 285 19.87 30.81 27.91
N LEU A 286 20.00 31.79 27.01
CA LEU A 286 20.77 33.02 27.28
C LEU A 286 19.96 34.11 28.00
N PHE A 287 18.65 34.21 27.75
CA PHE A 287 17.84 35.33 28.23
C PHE A 287 16.71 34.93 29.20
N ILE A 288 16.33 33.66 29.24
CA ILE A 288 15.09 33.21 29.90
C ILE A 288 15.26 31.85 30.62
N GLN A 289 16.50 31.50 30.98
CA GLN A 289 16.86 30.22 31.59
C GLN A 289 16.06 29.91 32.86
N ASP A 290 15.81 30.94 33.68
CA ASP A 290 15.17 30.83 34.98
C ASP A 290 13.66 30.53 34.92
N ASP A 291 13.02 30.67 33.76
CA ASP A 291 11.60 30.30 33.58
C ASP A 291 11.40 28.85 33.08
N PHE A 292 12.48 28.10 32.79
CA PHE A 292 12.43 26.66 32.46
C PHE A 292 12.25 25.79 33.71
N LEU A 293 11.18 26.11 34.43
CA LEU A 293 10.72 25.49 35.64
C LEU A 293 9.61 24.51 35.29
N MET A 294 9.91 23.21 35.30
CA MET A 294 8.88 22.18 35.11
C MET A 294 8.41 21.71 36.48
N PRO A 295 7.08 21.65 36.75
CA PRO A 295 6.58 20.89 37.89
C PRO A 295 6.91 19.42 37.66
N VAL A 296 7.69 18.83 38.57
CA VAL A 296 8.07 17.43 38.51
C VAL A 296 7.40 16.72 39.66
N ASN A 297 6.48 15.83 39.30
CA ASN A 297 6.06 14.78 40.20
C ASN A 297 7.25 13.84 40.42
N THR A 298 8.08 14.13 41.42
CA THR A 298 8.73 13.05 42.17
C THR A 298 7.64 12.10 42.67
N LYS A 299 7.96 10.87 43.08
CA LYS A 299 6.92 9.90 43.49
C LYS A 299 6.56 10.08 44.98
N PRO A 300 5.58 10.94 45.34
CA PRO A 300 4.67 10.61 46.42
C PRO A 300 3.20 10.57 46.00
N LEU A 301 2.35 10.20 46.94
CA LEU A 301 0.96 9.80 46.74
C LEU A 301 0.00 10.99 46.89
N ALA A 302 -0.41 11.62 45.80
CA ALA A 302 -1.59 12.48 45.75
C ALA A 302 -2.35 12.30 44.43
N ILE A 303 -3.66 12.51 44.48
CA ILE A 303 -4.58 12.36 43.33
C ILE A 303 -5.15 13.73 43.04
N ASP A 304 -5.01 14.22 41.81
CA ASP A 304 -5.96 15.17 41.24
C ASP A 304 -6.93 14.45 40.29
N HIS A 305 -8.18 14.92 40.26
CA HIS A 305 -9.32 14.26 39.66
C HIS A 305 -9.93 15.12 38.55
N GLN A 306 -9.19 15.32 37.46
CA GLN A 306 -9.75 15.88 36.23
C GLN A 306 -10.77 14.89 35.64
N ASN A 307 -12.06 15.23 35.70
CA ASN A 307 -13.14 14.43 35.11
C ASN A 307 -13.19 14.65 33.59
N ASP A 308 -12.43 13.83 32.84
CA ASP A 308 -12.59 13.75 31.38
C ASP A 308 -13.97 13.17 31.02
N THR A 309 -14.90 14.06 30.68
CA THR A 309 -16.21 13.69 30.14
C THR A 309 -16.05 12.97 28.81
N ASN A 310 -16.76 11.86 28.63
CA ASN A 310 -16.62 10.94 27.50
C ASN A 310 -16.74 11.66 26.12
N LEU A 311 -15.60 11.89 25.47
CA LEU A 311 -15.51 12.45 24.11
C LEU A 311 -16.38 11.68 23.09
N LEU A 312 -16.53 10.37 23.31
CA LEU A 312 -17.39 9.47 22.54
C LEU A 312 -18.88 9.85 22.56
N ASP A 313 -19.37 10.45 23.64
CA ASP A 313 -20.79 10.80 23.79
C ASP A 313 -21.15 12.12 23.07
N MET A 314 -20.14 12.92 22.71
CA MET A 314 -20.29 14.14 21.91
C MET A 314 -20.32 13.84 20.39
N ILE A 315 -19.56 12.84 19.93
CA ILE A 315 -19.38 12.52 18.51
C ILE A 315 -20.65 11.91 17.88
N PHE A 316 -21.45 11.16 18.65
CA PHE A 316 -22.63 10.44 18.15
C PHE A 316 -23.96 11.22 18.19
N ARG A 317 -23.95 12.50 18.60
CA ARG A 317 -25.18 13.31 18.73
C ARG A 317 -25.55 14.16 17.51
N ASP A 318 -24.67 14.32 16.53
CA ASP A 318 -24.88 15.22 15.39
C ASP A 318 -25.18 14.46 14.08
N ALA A 319 -26.35 14.75 13.49
CA ALA A 319 -26.81 14.15 12.24
C ALA A 319 -25.96 14.55 11.02
N THR A 320 -25.25 15.68 11.08
CA THR A 320 -24.32 16.11 10.02
C THR A 320 -23.07 15.24 10.00
N LEU A 321 -22.56 14.88 11.17
CA LEU A 321 -21.35 14.07 11.34
C LEU A 321 -21.57 12.61 10.90
N LEU A 322 -22.81 12.11 11.00
CA LEU A 322 -23.23 10.84 10.40
C LEU A 322 -23.12 10.85 8.87
N GLN A 323 -23.53 11.94 8.20
CA GLN A 323 -23.40 12.09 6.75
C GLN A 323 -21.94 12.21 6.30
N VAL A 324 -21.10 12.92 7.06
CA VAL A 324 -19.65 12.98 6.83
C VAL A 324 -19.02 11.59 7.03
N THR A 325 -19.40 10.85 8.07
CA THR A 325 -18.89 9.48 8.31
C THR A 325 -19.31 8.52 7.17
N GLN A 326 -20.54 8.65 6.65
CA GLN A 326 -21.00 7.89 5.50
C GLN A 326 -20.28 8.26 4.19
N SER A 327 -19.94 9.54 3.99
CA SER A 327 -19.18 9.98 2.80
C SER A 327 -17.73 9.47 2.82
N VAL A 328 -17.10 9.47 4.00
CA VAL A 328 -15.75 8.93 4.22
C VAL A 328 -15.73 7.40 4.06
N THR A 329 -16.70 6.67 4.63
CA THR A 329 -16.75 5.20 4.54
C THR A 329 -17.06 4.64 3.13
N ARG A 330 -17.37 5.49 2.14
CA ARG A 330 -17.55 5.07 0.73
C ARG A 330 -16.28 4.41 0.13
N ASN A 331 -15.10 4.77 0.64
CA ASN A 331 -13.83 4.09 0.33
C ASN A 331 -13.34 3.23 1.52
N GLY A 332 -14.25 2.49 2.16
CA GLY A 332 -14.02 1.86 3.46
C GLY A 332 -12.77 0.99 3.58
N LYS A 333 -12.29 0.31 2.52
CA LYS A 333 -11.10 -0.55 2.60
C LYS A 333 -9.83 0.21 2.98
N SER A 334 -9.53 1.34 2.33
CA SER A 334 -8.29 2.09 2.59
C SER A 334 -8.32 2.75 3.97
N ILE A 335 -9.49 3.25 4.40
CA ILE A 335 -9.67 3.86 5.72
C ILE A 335 -9.63 2.81 6.84
N MET A 336 -10.26 1.64 6.65
CA MET A 336 -10.12 0.52 7.58
C MET A 336 -8.65 0.11 7.73
N LEU A 337 -7.90 0.09 6.63
CA LEU A 337 -6.51 -0.34 6.64
C LEU A 337 -5.55 0.70 7.27
N THR A 338 -5.76 2.01 7.03
CA THR A 338 -5.00 3.05 7.73
C THR A 338 -5.35 3.10 9.22
N MET A 339 -6.61 2.88 9.59
CA MET A 339 -7.01 2.72 11.00
C MET A 339 -6.40 1.46 11.63
N MET A 340 -6.28 0.35 10.89
CA MET A 340 -5.58 -0.85 11.36
C MET A 340 -4.09 -0.60 11.56
N LEU A 341 -3.41 0.12 10.65
CA LEU A 341 -2.03 0.53 10.85
C LEU A 341 -1.89 1.45 12.07
N ALA A 342 -2.79 2.42 12.25
CA ALA A 342 -2.80 3.28 13.44
C ALA A 342 -2.99 2.47 14.74
N LEU A 343 -3.88 1.49 14.75
CA LEU A 343 -4.07 0.58 15.89
C LEU A 343 -2.82 -0.28 16.15
N VAL A 344 -2.15 -0.78 15.12
CA VAL A 344 -0.87 -1.51 15.25
C VAL A 344 0.23 -0.60 15.83
N LEU A 345 0.32 0.65 15.38
CA LEU A 345 1.29 1.62 15.90
C LEU A 345 0.97 2.00 17.36
N ILE A 346 -0.30 2.28 17.69
CA ILE A 346 -0.73 2.54 19.07
C ILE A 346 -0.40 1.34 19.96
N TYR A 347 -0.72 0.12 19.53
CA TYR A 347 -0.36 -1.11 20.25
C TYR A 347 1.15 -1.25 20.44
N LEU A 348 1.96 -1.01 19.41
CA LEU A 348 3.43 -1.01 19.51
C LEU A 348 3.94 0.00 20.54
N PHE A 349 3.44 1.24 20.52
CA PHE A 349 3.77 2.26 21.51
C PHE A 349 3.26 1.90 22.91
N SER A 350 2.09 1.29 23.05
CA SER A 350 1.55 0.82 24.33
C SER A 350 2.37 -0.33 24.92
N VAL A 351 2.81 -1.29 24.11
CA VAL A 351 3.69 -2.39 24.57
C VAL A 351 5.07 -1.86 24.93
N MET A 352 5.67 -0.99 24.11
CA MET A 352 6.93 -0.30 24.44
C MET A 352 6.79 0.50 25.75
N GLY A 353 5.70 1.26 25.89
CA GLY A 353 5.36 2.00 27.10
C GLY A 353 5.27 1.09 28.32
N PHE A 354 4.50 0.01 28.24
CA PHE A 354 4.31 -0.92 29.35
C PHE A 354 5.58 -1.70 29.71
N VAL A 355 6.44 -2.05 28.74
CA VAL A 355 7.67 -2.82 28.98
C VAL A 355 8.78 -1.94 29.58
N PHE A 356 9.00 -0.74 29.04
CA PHE A 356 10.11 0.13 29.46
C PHE A 356 9.75 1.14 30.54
N PHE A 357 8.51 1.62 30.57
CA PHE A 357 8.02 2.67 31.48
C PHE A 357 6.91 2.17 32.40
N ARG A 358 6.91 0.87 32.70
CA ARG A 358 5.87 0.20 33.49
C ARG A 358 5.51 0.94 34.78
N ASP A 359 6.54 1.40 35.48
CA ASP A 359 6.42 2.03 36.80
C ASP A 359 5.92 3.48 36.75
N ASP A 360 5.77 4.04 35.54
CA ASP A 360 5.21 5.38 35.30
C ASP A 360 3.75 5.30 34.83
N PHE A 361 3.33 4.16 34.26
CA PHE A 361 1.92 3.84 34.00
C PHE A 361 1.14 3.39 35.24
N LEU A 362 1.81 3.16 36.38
CA LEU A 362 1.18 2.77 37.64
C LEU A 362 0.52 3.98 38.34
N THR A 363 -0.71 4.32 37.95
CA THR A 363 -1.59 5.13 38.80
C THR A 363 -1.90 4.35 40.09
N ASN A 364 -1.48 4.90 41.23
CA ASN A 364 -1.52 4.22 42.53
C ASN A 364 -2.94 4.09 43.10
N ILE A 365 -3.70 3.10 42.63
CA ILE A 365 -4.98 2.68 43.23
C ILE A 365 -4.77 2.02 44.63
N GLN A 366 -3.53 1.63 44.95
CA GLN A 366 -3.16 0.87 46.15
C GLN A 366 -3.44 1.59 47.48
N THR A 367 -3.57 2.92 47.51
CA THR A 367 -3.81 3.70 48.75
C THR A 367 -5.23 3.57 49.31
N ARG A 368 -6.26 3.26 48.49
CA ARG A 368 -7.65 3.14 48.99
C ARG A 368 -7.85 2.00 50.00
N LEU A 369 -7.04 0.93 49.93
CA LEU A 369 -7.14 -0.19 50.87
C LEU A 369 -6.31 0.01 52.15
N HIS A 370 -5.15 0.67 52.07
CA HIS A 370 -4.32 0.88 53.26
C HIS A 370 -4.82 2.02 54.17
N SER A 371 -5.45 3.06 53.62
CA SER A 371 -6.10 4.12 54.42
C SER A 371 -7.36 3.62 55.16
N SER A 372 -8.09 2.67 54.58
CA SER A 372 -9.28 2.08 55.21
C SER A 372 -8.94 1.11 56.36
N TYR A 373 -7.77 0.44 56.30
CA TYR A 373 -7.38 -0.54 57.32
C TYR A 373 -6.64 0.07 58.53
N SER A 374 -6.01 1.23 58.39
CA SER A 374 -5.36 1.95 59.50
C SER A 374 -6.36 2.75 60.35
N HIS A 375 -7.38 3.38 59.75
CA HIS A 375 -8.30 4.25 60.48
C HIS A 375 -9.32 3.55 61.40
N HIS A 376 -9.49 2.22 61.28
CA HIS A 376 -10.48 1.48 62.08
C HIS A 376 -9.96 0.89 63.39
N ARG A 377 -8.66 1.01 63.72
CA ARG A 377 -8.05 0.39 64.92
C ARG A 377 -7.76 1.36 66.09
N TYR A 378 -8.17 2.63 66.01
CA TYR A 378 -8.05 3.57 67.14
C TYR A 378 -9.38 4.25 67.55
N ARG A 379 -10.49 3.51 67.55
CA ARG A 379 -11.75 3.98 68.17
C ARG A 379 -12.69 2.88 68.68
N ARG A 380 -12.21 1.97 69.54
CA ARG A 380 -13.09 1.14 70.40
C ARG A 380 -12.35 0.44 71.55
N SER A 381 -12.30 1.10 72.71
CA SER A 381 -12.33 0.42 74.01
C SER A 381 -12.62 1.43 75.12
N ASN A 382 -13.91 1.65 75.42
CA ASN A 382 -14.35 2.05 76.75
C ASN A 382 -15.87 1.88 76.94
N THR A 383 -16.32 0.62 76.91
CA THR A 383 -17.51 0.14 77.63
C THR A 383 -17.45 -1.38 77.66
N ASN A 384 -17.34 -1.98 78.85
CA ASN A 384 -17.92 -3.28 79.14
C ASN A 384 -18.04 -3.47 80.65
N MET A 385 -19.23 -3.16 81.14
CA MET A 385 -19.74 -3.60 82.43
C MET A 385 -19.70 -5.14 82.50
N LYS A 386 -19.12 -5.71 83.56
CA LYS A 386 -19.12 -7.16 83.78
C LYS A 386 -19.43 -7.48 85.23
N THR A 387 -20.57 -8.13 85.46
CA THR A 387 -21.12 -8.40 86.79
C THR A 387 -20.71 -9.81 87.25
N MET A 388 -19.99 -9.86 88.38
CA MET A 388 -20.06 -10.89 89.44
C MET A 388 -19.87 -12.38 89.10
N THR A 389 -18.77 -12.97 89.61
CA THR A 389 -18.85 -14.18 90.47
C THR A 389 -17.56 -14.43 91.30
N LEU A 390 -17.69 -14.22 92.62
CA LEU A 390 -17.13 -14.99 93.76
C LEU A 390 -15.60 -15.26 93.98
N THR A 391 -15.09 -14.63 95.06
CA THR A 391 -14.24 -15.21 96.14
C THR A 391 -12.69 -15.33 95.91
N PRO A 392 -11.83 -15.45 96.97
CA PRO A 392 -11.16 -14.24 97.51
C PRO A 392 -9.66 -14.40 97.89
N THR A 393 -8.93 -13.29 98.15
CA THR A 393 -7.97 -13.15 99.30
C THR A 393 -7.31 -11.74 99.39
N THR A 394 -7.36 -11.15 100.60
CA THR A 394 -6.27 -10.38 101.29
C THR A 394 -5.70 -9.03 100.74
N ILE A 395 -6.32 -7.88 101.07
CA ILE A 395 -5.92 -6.88 102.13
C ILE A 395 -4.41 -6.47 102.21
N PRO A 396 -3.99 -5.17 102.41
CA PRO A 396 -4.53 -3.85 101.97
C PRO A 396 -3.46 -2.69 101.75
N SER A 397 -3.94 -1.46 101.47
CA SER A 397 -3.50 -0.16 102.06
C SER A 397 -2.26 0.64 101.60
N ILE A 398 -2.32 1.95 101.95
CA ILE A 398 -1.34 3.07 101.94
C ILE A 398 -1.48 4.04 100.75
N ILE A 399 -1.60 5.39 100.84
CA ILE A 399 -2.07 6.41 101.81
C ILE A 399 -1.59 7.79 101.23
N ASN A 400 -2.47 8.80 101.14
CA ASN A 400 -2.20 10.27 101.13
C ASN A 400 -1.28 10.90 100.03
N ASN A 401 -1.26 12.22 99.73
CA ASN A 401 -2.18 13.37 99.89
C ASN A 401 -1.69 14.56 98.98
N GLU A 402 -2.39 15.71 99.07
CA GLU A 402 -1.93 17.10 98.76
C GLU A 402 -2.09 17.64 97.31
N PHE A 403 -2.45 18.92 97.04
CA PHE A 403 -3.10 20.01 97.84
C PHE A 403 -3.54 21.20 96.93
N CYS A 404 -4.46 22.08 97.42
CA CYS A 404 -4.97 23.37 96.85
C CYS A 404 -5.71 23.38 95.48
N THR A 405 -6.87 24.00 95.19
CA THR A 405 -7.87 24.97 95.77
C THR A 405 -7.91 26.38 95.13
N LYS A 406 -9.03 26.66 94.40
CA LYS A 406 -9.94 27.85 94.38
C LYS A 406 -9.44 29.24 94.85
N ASP A 407 -9.81 30.39 94.24
CA ASP A 407 -11.19 30.96 94.24
C ASP A 407 -11.43 32.18 93.29
N ASN A 408 -12.72 32.49 93.04
CA ASN A 408 -13.38 33.77 92.67
C ASN A 408 -13.08 34.58 91.38
N CYS A 409 -14.14 34.79 90.55
CA CYS A 409 -14.95 36.04 90.52
C CYS A 409 -16.26 35.87 89.70
N THR A 410 -17.27 36.73 89.93
CA THR A 410 -18.70 36.47 89.56
C THR A 410 -19.36 37.47 88.62
N ASN A 411 -20.15 36.92 87.67
CA ASN A 411 -21.46 37.34 87.11
C ASN A 411 -21.82 38.83 86.85
N ASP A 412 -22.30 39.08 85.63
CA ASP A 412 -23.45 39.95 85.34
C ASP A 412 -24.39 39.30 84.29
N THR A 413 -25.63 39.78 84.18
CA THR A 413 -26.83 39.07 83.64
C THR A 413 -27.36 39.65 82.29
N PRO A 414 -28.52 39.25 81.70
CA PRO A 414 -29.06 37.91 81.35
C PRO A 414 -29.50 37.77 79.85
N VAL A 415 -30.00 36.57 79.49
CA VAL A 415 -30.69 36.15 78.23
C VAL A 415 -31.81 37.14 77.82
N SER A 416 -31.99 37.61 76.56
CA SER A 416 -31.98 36.98 75.21
C SER A 416 -31.68 38.05 74.10
N HIS A 417 -31.87 37.92 72.76
CA HIS A 417 -32.50 36.93 71.85
C HIS A 417 -31.97 37.12 70.39
N ILE A 418 -32.06 36.05 69.56
CA ILE A 418 -32.09 35.99 68.06
C ILE A 418 -31.07 36.81 67.24
N HIS A 419 -30.07 36.12 66.67
CA HIS A 419 -29.75 36.19 65.24
C HIS A 419 -29.19 34.84 64.75
N HIS A 420 -29.16 34.63 63.44
CA HIS A 420 -29.11 33.30 62.81
C HIS A 420 -27.74 32.60 62.86
N ALA A 421 -27.78 31.27 62.76
CA ALA A 421 -26.63 30.38 62.70
C ALA A 421 -25.78 30.56 61.43
N THR A 422 -24.48 30.25 61.53
CA THR A 422 -23.85 29.11 60.83
C THR A 422 -22.58 28.73 61.59
N GLN A 423 -22.25 27.43 61.65
CA GLN A 423 -21.09 26.90 62.39
C GLN A 423 -19.78 27.15 61.66
N SER A 424 -18.79 27.74 62.34
CA SER A 424 -17.38 27.63 61.95
C SER A 424 -16.75 26.40 62.62
N SER A 425 -16.28 25.47 61.81
CA SER A 425 -15.39 24.39 62.27
C SER A 425 -13.93 24.88 62.30
N PRO A 426 -13.05 24.29 63.13
CA PRO A 426 -11.63 24.65 63.12
C PRO A 426 -10.99 24.20 61.81
N ILE A 427 -10.31 25.12 61.13
CA ILE A 427 -9.50 24.84 59.95
C ILE A 427 -8.23 24.13 60.44
N LEU A 428 -8.04 22.86 60.07
CA LEU A 428 -6.69 22.28 60.04
C LEU A 428 -5.91 22.97 58.92
N PRO A 429 -4.60 23.23 59.07
CA PRO A 429 -3.79 23.65 57.94
C PRO A 429 -3.82 22.55 56.88
N GLU A 430 -4.21 22.95 55.67
CA GLU A 430 -4.10 22.15 54.46
C GLU A 430 -2.60 21.95 54.22
N GLU A 431 -2.12 20.69 54.28
CA GLU A 431 -0.73 20.39 53.91
C GLU A 431 -0.57 20.70 52.43
N ALA A 432 0.06 21.83 52.12
CA ALA A 432 0.51 22.15 50.78
C ALA A 432 1.45 21.03 50.34
N VAL A 433 1.04 20.28 49.31
CA VAL A 433 1.96 19.43 48.57
C VAL A 433 2.85 20.41 47.80
N ASP A 434 4.05 20.66 48.31
CA ASP A 434 5.07 21.41 47.57
C ASP A 434 5.38 20.63 46.28
N GLU A 435 4.87 21.12 45.14
CA GLU A 435 5.27 20.61 43.83
C GLU A 435 6.76 20.89 43.66
N GLU A 436 7.59 19.83 43.65
CA GLU A 436 9.02 19.97 43.43
C GLU A 436 9.27 20.43 41.98
N VAL A 437 9.69 21.68 41.83
CA VAL A 437 9.93 22.31 40.52
C VAL A 437 11.39 22.08 40.10
N GLU A 438 11.61 21.40 38.97
CA GLU A 438 12.94 21.11 38.45
C GLU A 438 13.36 22.08 37.32
N ARG A 439 14.60 22.60 37.40
CA ARG A 439 15.21 23.45 36.37
C ARG A 439 15.64 22.61 35.17
N SER A 440 14.89 22.71 34.08
CA SER A 440 15.02 21.83 32.90
C SER A 440 15.95 22.36 31.80
N CYS A 441 16.67 23.46 32.06
CA CYS A 441 17.52 24.20 31.11
C CYS A 441 18.88 24.59 31.75
N ASP A 442 19.39 23.83 32.73
CA ASP A 442 20.70 24.09 33.36
C ASP A 442 21.89 23.97 32.38
N THR A 443 21.74 23.16 31.32
CA THR A 443 22.69 23.11 30.20
C THR A 443 21.98 23.39 28.88
N LEU A 444 22.71 23.97 27.91
CA LEU A 444 22.18 24.24 26.57
C LEU A 444 21.61 22.96 25.91
N PHE A 445 22.26 21.81 26.10
CA PHE A 445 21.76 20.53 25.58
C PHE A 445 20.41 20.14 26.19
N MET A 446 20.26 20.20 27.51
CA MET A 446 18.96 19.95 28.16
C MET A 446 17.91 20.97 27.71
N CYS A 447 18.29 22.24 27.51
CA CYS A 447 17.37 23.25 27.02
C CYS A 447 16.86 22.96 25.59
N ILE A 448 17.73 22.49 24.69
CA ILE A 448 17.35 22.04 23.34
C ILE A 448 16.41 20.84 23.42
N VAL A 449 16.72 19.83 24.24
CA VAL A 449 15.89 18.62 24.41
C VAL A 449 14.52 18.98 25.00
N THR A 450 14.47 19.84 26.01
CA THR A 450 13.24 20.33 26.64
C THR A 450 12.39 21.14 25.64
N THR A 451 13.00 22.06 24.90
CA THR A 451 12.31 22.87 23.87
C THR A 451 11.76 22.01 22.74
N LEU A 452 12.54 21.03 22.26
CA LEU A 452 12.13 20.10 21.21
C LEU A 452 10.99 19.17 21.66
N ASN A 453 11.09 18.59 22.86
CA ASN A 453 10.11 17.63 23.37
C ASN A 453 8.82 18.31 23.84
N LYS A 454 8.91 19.30 24.74
CA LYS A 454 7.74 19.93 25.36
C LYS A 454 7.14 21.01 24.47
N GLY A 455 7.99 21.82 23.82
CA GLY A 455 7.54 22.93 22.96
C GLY A 455 6.81 22.46 21.69
N LEU A 456 7.21 21.34 21.08
CA LEU A 456 6.48 20.78 19.93
C LEU A 456 5.24 19.97 20.32
N ARG A 457 5.31 19.20 21.40
CA ARG A 457 4.30 18.18 21.71
C ARG A 457 3.05 18.72 22.38
N ASN A 458 3.15 19.85 23.08
CA ASN A 458 2.03 20.43 23.83
C ASN A 458 1.07 21.28 22.98
N GLY A 459 1.38 21.51 21.69
CA GLY A 459 0.46 22.10 20.71
C GLY A 459 0.38 23.64 20.71
N GLY A 460 0.35 24.30 21.88
CA GLY A 460 0.37 25.77 21.96
C GLY A 460 1.77 26.40 21.96
N GLY A 461 2.83 25.58 22.01
CA GLY A 461 4.22 26.00 21.91
C GLY A 461 4.99 25.86 23.23
N ILE A 462 6.14 26.54 23.33
CA ILE A 462 6.99 26.48 24.54
C ILE A 462 6.44 27.34 25.69
N GLY A 463 5.65 28.38 25.40
CA GLY A 463 5.08 29.27 26.41
C GLY A 463 4.16 28.57 27.41
N ASP A 464 3.48 27.51 27.01
CA ASP A 464 2.61 26.68 27.88
C ASP A 464 3.40 25.84 28.91
N VAL A 465 4.71 25.70 28.72
CA VAL A 465 5.61 24.87 29.53
C VAL A 465 6.38 25.70 30.54
N LEU A 466 6.66 26.95 30.17
CA LEU A 466 7.46 27.89 30.95
C LEU A 466 6.59 28.58 32.00
N ARG A 467 7.21 29.09 33.07
CA ARG A 467 6.51 29.88 34.09
C ARG A 467 5.80 31.08 33.44
N GLN A 468 4.55 31.34 33.83
CA GLN A 468 3.80 32.52 33.39
C GLN A 468 4.46 33.81 33.95
N PRO A 469 4.83 34.78 33.11
CA PRO A 469 5.52 36.00 33.55
C PRO A 469 4.54 37.03 34.12
N SER A 470 4.95 37.75 35.17
CA SER A 470 4.18 38.88 35.70
C SER A 470 4.29 40.11 34.81
N ASN A 471 3.21 40.90 34.72
CA ASN A 471 3.17 42.15 33.95
C ASN A 471 4.08 43.27 34.51
N GLN A 472 4.71 43.05 35.68
CA GLN A 472 5.68 43.95 36.30
C GLN A 472 7.14 43.60 35.97
N GLU A 473 7.40 42.45 35.34
CA GLU A 473 8.75 41.99 35.01
C GLU A 473 9.32 42.77 33.80
N PRO A 474 10.58 43.24 33.84
CA PRO A 474 11.16 44.07 32.77
C PRO A 474 11.28 43.34 31.43
N LEU A 475 11.31 41.99 31.45
CA LEU A 475 11.38 41.13 30.28
C LEU A 475 10.00 40.66 29.78
N TYR A 476 8.89 41.07 30.41
CA TYR A 476 7.53 40.62 30.06
C TYR A 476 7.22 40.74 28.55
N PHE A 477 7.47 41.90 27.94
CA PHE A 477 7.24 42.10 26.50
C PHE A 477 8.15 41.24 25.63
N PHE A 478 9.42 41.07 26.02
CA PHE A 478 10.35 40.20 25.28
C PHE A 478 9.90 38.74 25.34
N ARG A 479 9.41 38.29 26.49
CA ARG A 479 8.87 36.94 26.67
C ARG A 479 7.61 36.69 25.84
N VAL A 480 6.64 37.61 25.87
CA VAL A 480 5.42 37.49 25.04
C VAL A 480 5.77 37.43 23.54
N ILE A 481 6.75 38.23 23.09
CA ILE A 481 7.24 38.17 21.70
C ILE A 481 7.94 36.84 21.41
N TYR A 482 8.77 36.33 22.32
CA TYR A 482 9.45 35.03 22.19
C TYR A 482 8.45 33.87 22.06
N ASP A 483 7.44 33.80 22.94
CA ASP A 483 6.43 32.74 22.94
C ASP A 483 5.56 32.79 21.67
N MET A 484 5.14 33.99 21.25
CA MET A 484 4.38 34.18 20.00
C MET A 484 5.21 33.84 18.76
N MET A 485 6.49 34.25 18.71
CA MET A 485 7.40 33.90 17.61
C MET A 485 7.66 32.40 17.55
N PHE A 486 7.81 31.72 18.69
CA PHE A 486 7.92 30.27 18.72
C PHE A 486 6.65 29.61 18.15
N PHE A 487 5.47 30.03 18.60
CA PHE A 487 4.21 29.48 18.10
C PHE A 487 4.04 29.67 16.58
N PHE A 488 4.19 30.91 16.07
CA PHE A 488 4.01 31.16 14.64
C PHE A 488 5.10 30.52 13.77
N ILE A 489 6.37 30.59 14.16
CA ILE A 489 7.47 30.11 13.30
C ILE A 489 7.64 28.59 13.41
N VAL A 490 7.64 28.04 14.64
CA VAL A 490 7.89 26.61 14.85
C VAL A 490 6.62 25.79 14.66
N ILE A 491 5.51 26.14 15.31
CA ILE A 491 4.28 25.35 15.22
C ILE A 491 3.52 25.62 13.92
N ILE A 492 3.21 26.88 13.61
CA ILE A 492 2.37 27.19 12.44
C ILE A 492 3.14 27.09 11.12
N ILE A 493 4.32 27.67 10.98
CA ILE A 493 5.07 27.62 9.71
C ILE A 493 5.79 26.28 9.55
N THR A 494 6.60 25.88 10.53
CA THR A 494 7.55 24.77 10.31
C THR A 494 6.89 23.39 10.26
N LEU A 495 5.97 23.06 11.19
CA LEU A 495 5.26 21.77 11.13
C LEU A 495 4.38 21.66 9.88
N ASN A 496 3.63 22.71 9.53
CA ASN A 496 2.80 22.70 8.32
C ASN A 496 3.62 22.67 7.02
N LEU A 497 4.84 23.20 7.02
CA LEU A 497 5.77 23.08 5.89
C LEU A 497 6.23 21.62 5.70
N ILE A 498 6.49 20.89 6.79
CA ILE A 498 6.80 19.45 6.72
C ILE A 498 5.60 18.68 6.16
N PHE A 499 4.38 18.93 6.65
CA PHE A 499 3.17 18.31 6.11
C PHE A 499 2.91 18.70 4.65
N GLY A 500 3.15 19.95 4.26
CA GLY A 500 3.02 20.44 2.90
C GLY A 500 3.89 19.66 1.91
N VAL A 501 5.19 19.50 2.21
CA VAL A 501 6.10 18.69 1.38
C VAL A 501 5.64 17.23 1.26
N ILE A 502 5.07 16.65 2.32
CA ILE A 502 4.53 15.28 2.28
C ILE A 502 3.27 15.20 1.39
N ILE A 503 2.39 16.21 1.45
CA ILE A 503 1.19 16.30 0.61
C ILE A 503 1.57 16.46 -0.87
N ASP A 504 2.54 17.32 -1.18
CA ASP A 504 3.05 17.53 -2.55
C ASP A 504 3.67 16.24 -3.10
N ASN A 505 4.53 15.56 -2.34
CA ASN A 505 5.08 14.25 -2.71
C ASN A 505 3.99 13.20 -2.97
N PHE A 506 2.88 13.24 -2.24
CA PHE A 506 1.74 12.35 -2.45
C PHE A 506 0.93 12.70 -3.71
N ALA A 507 0.80 13.99 -4.04
CA ALA A 507 0.20 14.46 -5.28
C ALA A 507 1.03 14.07 -6.51
N ASP A 508 2.36 14.17 -6.42
CA ASP A 508 3.29 13.74 -7.47
C ASP A 508 3.18 12.25 -7.75
N LEU A 509 3.25 11.40 -6.71
CA LEU A 509 3.10 9.95 -6.86
C LEU A 509 1.75 9.56 -7.48
N ARG A 510 0.68 10.28 -7.11
CA ARG A 510 -0.65 10.07 -7.71
C ARG A 510 -0.65 10.42 -9.19
N THR A 511 -0.08 11.56 -9.55
CA THR A 511 -0.02 12.06 -10.93
C THR A 511 0.82 11.14 -11.81
N GLU A 512 1.98 10.68 -11.32
CA GLU A 512 2.84 9.72 -12.00
C GLU A 512 2.14 8.38 -12.21
N LYS A 513 1.47 7.84 -11.18
CA LYS A 513 0.68 6.61 -11.30
C LYS A 513 -0.44 6.77 -12.32
N GLN A 514 -1.19 7.87 -12.30
CA GLN A 514 -2.25 8.15 -13.27
C GLN A 514 -1.70 8.24 -14.70
N ARG A 515 -0.56 8.91 -14.90
CA ARG A 515 0.14 9.01 -16.19
C ARG A 515 0.60 7.64 -16.70
N ASN A 516 1.21 6.82 -15.84
CA ASN A 516 1.67 5.48 -16.21
C ASN A 516 0.47 4.57 -16.55
N ASP A 517 -0.59 4.59 -15.73
CA ASP A 517 -1.85 3.87 -15.99
C ASP A 517 -2.53 4.35 -17.29
N GLU A 518 -2.39 5.63 -17.66
CA GLU A 518 -2.89 6.17 -18.92
C GLU A 518 -2.10 5.64 -20.12
N ILE A 519 -0.76 5.73 -20.09
CA ILE A 519 0.13 5.21 -21.13
C ILE A 519 -0.12 3.71 -21.36
N LEU A 520 -0.19 2.92 -20.28
CA LEU A 520 -0.43 1.46 -20.37
C LEU A 520 -1.80 1.08 -20.96
N ARG A 521 -2.80 1.97 -20.90
CA ARG A 521 -4.14 1.76 -21.48
C ARG A 521 -4.30 2.33 -22.90
N ASN A 522 -3.55 3.38 -23.21
CA ASN A 522 -3.73 4.17 -24.42
C ASN A 522 -2.61 4.02 -25.43
N THR A 523 -1.47 3.42 -25.11
CA THR A 523 -0.32 3.29 -26.01
C THR A 523 0.09 1.82 -26.13
N CYS A 524 0.37 1.35 -27.36
CA CYS A 524 0.80 -0.02 -27.60
C CYS A 524 2.23 -0.26 -27.09
N PHE A 525 2.43 -1.29 -26.26
CA PHE A 525 3.72 -1.58 -25.62
C PHE A 525 4.88 -1.81 -26.61
N ILE A 526 4.60 -2.39 -27.78
CA ILE A 526 5.63 -2.73 -28.77
C ILE A 526 5.91 -1.54 -29.70
N CYS A 527 4.90 -1.05 -30.43
CA CYS A 527 5.11 -0.01 -31.43
C CYS A 527 5.02 1.42 -30.93
N GLY A 528 4.53 1.68 -29.71
CA GLY A 528 4.36 3.04 -29.20
C GLY A 528 3.24 3.84 -29.88
N LEU A 529 2.39 3.21 -30.71
CA LEU A 529 1.23 3.87 -31.30
C LEU A 529 0.12 4.05 -30.26
N ASP A 530 -0.51 5.22 -30.29
CA ASP A 530 -1.67 5.52 -29.46
C ASP A 530 -2.95 4.86 -29.98
N ARG A 531 -3.87 4.58 -29.06
CA ARG A 531 -5.23 4.07 -29.29
C ARG A 531 -5.99 4.90 -30.33
N LYS A 532 -5.76 6.22 -30.31
CA LYS A 532 -6.33 7.21 -31.25
C LYS A 532 -5.94 6.93 -32.72
N SER A 533 -4.78 6.32 -32.98
CA SER A 533 -4.33 5.97 -34.34
C SER A 533 -5.18 4.86 -34.99
N PHE A 534 -5.94 4.12 -34.18
CA PHE A 534 -6.82 3.03 -34.62
C PHE A 534 -8.30 3.46 -34.68
N ASP A 535 -8.65 4.68 -34.26
CA ASP A 535 -10.01 5.19 -34.36
C ASP A 535 -10.41 5.35 -35.84
N ASN A 536 -11.63 4.93 -36.19
CA ASN A 536 -12.16 4.88 -37.56
C ASN A 536 -11.38 3.98 -38.54
N LYS A 537 -10.52 3.08 -38.05
CA LYS A 537 -9.84 2.03 -38.85
C LYS A 537 -10.59 0.69 -38.72
N HIS A 538 -10.30 -0.27 -39.60
CA HIS A 538 -10.93 -1.60 -39.54
C HIS A 538 -10.38 -2.46 -38.38
N VAL A 539 -9.16 -2.21 -37.92
CA VAL A 539 -8.52 -2.97 -36.84
C VAL A 539 -8.65 -2.19 -35.53
N THR A 540 -9.23 -2.81 -34.50
CA THR A 540 -9.34 -2.17 -33.18
C THR A 540 -8.01 -2.21 -32.42
N PHE A 541 -7.78 -1.25 -31.53
CA PHE A 541 -6.61 -1.26 -30.65
C PHE A 541 -6.51 -2.53 -29.80
N GLU A 542 -7.65 -3.06 -29.30
CA GLU A 542 -7.69 -4.30 -28.51
C GLU A 542 -7.30 -5.53 -29.34
N ASP A 543 -7.71 -5.59 -30.62
CA ASP A 543 -7.27 -6.64 -31.54
C ASP A 543 -5.79 -6.51 -31.86
N HIS A 544 -5.29 -5.30 -32.09
CA HIS A 544 -3.89 -5.02 -32.37
C HIS A 544 -2.98 -5.52 -31.23
N ILE A 545 -3.22 -5.11 -29.98
CA ILE A 545 -2.38 -5.52 -28.83
C ILE A 545 -2.51 -7.03 -28.49
N ARG A 546 -3.62 -7.70 -28.84
CA ARG A 546 -3.84 -9.12 -28.52
C ARG A 546 -3.38 -10.08 -29.61
N LYS A 547 -3.58 -9.73 -30.89
CA LYS A 547 -3.38 -10.62 -32.05
C LYS A 547 -2.10 -10.34 -32.83
N VAL A 548 -1.62 -9.08 -32.86
CA VAL A 548 -0.52 -8.60 -33.71
C VAL A 548 0.68 -8.20 -32.84
N HIS A 549 0.54 -7.18 -31.99
CA HIS A 549 1.60 -6.69 -31.08
C HIS A 549 1.43 -7.24 -29.66
N ASN A 550 1.26 -8.55 -29.56
CA ASN A 550 1.22 -9.23 -28.26
C ASN A 550 2.64 -9.37 -27.70
N MET A 551 2.91 -8.66 -26.59
CA MET A 551 4.21 -8.66 -25.92
C MET A 551 4.75 -10.07 -25.65
N TRP A 552 3.89 -11.03 -25.28
CA TRP A 552 4.30 -12.40 -24.99
C TRP A 552 4.81 -13.16 -26.21
N ASN A 553 4.31 -12.85 -27.40
CA ASN A 553 4.77 -13.50 -28.62
C ASN A 553 6.24 -13.12 -28.91
N TYR A 554 6.65 -11.87 -28.71
CA TYR A 554 8.05 -11.47 -28.87
C TYR A 554 8.98 -12.21 -27.88
N VAL A 555 8.56 -12.37 -26.62
CA VAL A 555 9.31 -13.16 -25.63
C VAL A 555 9.41 -14.63 -26.06
N TYR A 556 8.31 -15.22 -26.54
CA TYR A 556 8.32 -16.60 -27.02
C TYR A 556 9.22 -16.79 -28.25
N PHE A 557 9.32 -15.79 -29.12
CA PHE A 557 10.20 -15.80 -30.29
C PHE A 557 11.67 -15.72 -29.91
N MET A 558 12.05 -14.85 -28.95
CA MET A 558 13.40 -14.82 -28.39
C MET A 558 13.80 -16.16 -27.76
N VAL A 559 12.90 -16.77 -26.99
CA VAL A 559 13.13 -18.10 -26.38
C VAL A 559 13.20 -19.19 -27.46
N LEU A 560 12.45 -19.08 -28.57
CA LEU A 560 12.57 -20.01 -29.70
C LEU A 560 13.97 -19.92 -30.32
N ILE A 561 14.43 -18.71 -30.68
CA ILE A 561 15.76 -18.47 -31.26
C ILE A 561 16.85 -19.05 -30.36
N ASN A 562 16.83 -18.77 -29.04
CA ASN A 562 17.84 -19.25 -28.10
C ASN A 562 17.85 -20.77 -27.86
N VAL A 563 16.86 -21.52 -28.35
CA VAL A 563 16.69 -22.97 -28.09
C VAL A 563 16.75 -23.80 -29.37
N LYS A 564 16.41 -23.20 -30.52
CA LYS A 564 16.45 -23.82 -31.85
C LYS A 564 17.89 -23.88 -32.35
N ASP A 565 18.21 -24.90 -33.14
CA ASP A 565 19.56 -25.04 -33.70
C ASP A 565 19.83 -23.96 -34.77
N PRO A 566 20.99 -23.28 -34.77
CA PRO A 566 21.30 -22.23 -35.75
C PRO A 566 21.26 -22.69 -37.21
N THR A 567 21.40 -23.98 -37.49
CA THR A 567 21.29 -24.54 -38.85
C THR A 567 19.84 -24.68 -39.33
N GLU A 568 18.85 -24.63 -38.43
CA GLU A 568 17.42 -24.71 -38.74
C GLU A 568 16.74 -23.34 -38.86
N TYR A 569 17.48 -22.24 -38.65
CA TYR A 569 16.92 -20.90 -38.76
C TYR A 569 16.44 -20.59 -40.18
N THR A 570 15.22 -20.08 -40.29
CA THR A 570 14.69 -19.45 -41.49
C THR A 570 15.34 -18.09 -41.70
N GLY A 571 15.27 -17.53 -42.92
CA GLY A 571 15.86 -16.21 -43.22
C GLY A 571 15.52 -15.08 -42.22
N PRO A 572 14.24 -14.91 -41.84
CA PRO A 572 13.85 -13.93 -40.81
C PRO A 572 14.36 -14.25 -39.40
N GLU A 573 14.41 -15.53 -39.01
CA GLU A 573 14.97 -15.95 -37.70
C GLU A 573 16.48 -15.68 -37.63
N SER A 574 17.24 -16.00 -38.69
CA SER A 574 18.68 -15.72 -38.78
C SER A 574 18.98 -14.22 -38.66
N TYR A 575 18.18 -13.40 -39.33
CA TYR A 575 18.27 -11.94 -39.26
C TYR A 575 18.03 -11.40 -37.84
N VAL A 576 17.00 -11.90 -37.15
CA VAL A 576 16.72 -11.47 -35.77
C VAL A 576 17.78 -12.01 -34.79
N HIS A 577 18.32 -13.22 -35.02
CA HIS A 577 19.45 -13.74 -34.24
C HIS A 577 20.69 -12.84 -34.36
N GLU A 578 21.08 -12.45 -35.58
CA GLU A 578 22.18 -11.52 -35.82
C GLU A 578 21.95 -10.17 -35.11
N MET A 579 20.74 -9.62 -35.21
CA MET A 579 20.38 -8.38 -34.51
C MET A 579 20.47 -8.51 -32.98
N ILE A 580 20.08 -9.66 -32.42
CA ILE A 580 20.20 -9.94 -30.98
C ILE A 580 21.67 -10.04 -30.55
N GLU A 581 22.52 -10.74 -31.31
CA GLU A 581 23.96 -10.82 -31.04
C GLU A 581 24.64 -9.44 -31.10
N GLN A 582 24.26 -8.61 -32.07
CA GLN A 582 24.72 -7.22 -32.21
C GLN A 582 24.09 -6.26 -31.17
N ARG A 583 23.17 -6.74 -30.32
CA ARG A 583 22.38 -5.95 -29.36
C ARG A 583 21.60 -4.79 -30.00
N ASN A 584 21.21 -4.95 -31.26
CA ASN A 584 20.41 -3.98 -31.99
C ASN A 584 18.91 -4.25 -31.81
N LEU A 585 18.14 -3.22 -31.45
CA LEU A 585 16.70 -3.29 -31.22
C LEU A 585 15.88 -2.78 -32.43
N ASP A 586 16.52 -2.42 -33.54
CA ASP A 586 15.88 -1.84 -34.71
C ASP A 586 14.93 -2.79 -35.47
N TRP A 587 14.99 -4.09 -35.20
CA TRP A 587 14.08 -5.09 -35.76
C TRP A 587 12.67 -5.04 -35.16
N PHE A 588 12.47 -4.35 -34.02
CA PHE A 588 11.14 -4.11 -33.46
C PHE A 588 10.37 -3.04 -34.26
N PRO A 589 9.05 -3.21 -34.49
CA PRO A 589 8.23 -2.16 -35.08
C PRO A 589 8.19 -0.94 -34.14
N ARG A 590 8.56 0.24 -34.63
CA ARG A 590 8.51 1.52 -33.89
C ARG A 590 7.66 2.55 -34.65
N MET A 591 6.64 3.09 -33.99
CA MET A 591 5.65 4.05 -34.50
C MET A 591 4.91 3.61 -35.79
N ARG A 592 4.78 2.29 -36.03
CA ARG A 592 4.15 1.73 -37.24
C ARG A 592 3.66 0.29 -37.06
N THR A 593 2.78 -0.18 -37.94
CA THR A 593 2.28 -1.57 -38.01
C THR A 593 1.65 -1.84 -39.38
N SER A 594 1.75 -3.08 -39.88
CA SER A 594 1.24 -3.43 -41.23
C SER A 594 -0.27 -3.15 -41.38
N SER A 595 -1.02 -3.26 -40.28
CA SER A 595 -2.47 -3.04 -40.24
C SER A 595 -2.89 -1.61 -40.59
N LEU A 596 -2.02 -0.61 -40.39
CA LEU A 596 -2.27 0.78 -40.77
C LEU A 596 -1.72 1.06 -42.17
N ASP A 597 -0.49 0.62 -42.45
CA ASP A 597 0.19 0.80 -43.74
C ASP A 597 -0.67 0.27 -44.91
N ILE A 598 -1.22 -0.95 -44.79
CA ILE A 598 -2.12 -1.55 -45.80
C ILE A 598 -3.37 -0.70 -46.07
N GLN A 599 -3.89 0.01 -45.06
CA GLN A 599 -5.06 0.86 -45.23
C GLN A 599 -4.70 2.22 -45.84
N GLU A 600 -3.50 2.74 -45.57
CA GLU A 600 -3.00 3.95 -46.25
C GLU A 600 -2.70 3.69 -47.72
N ASP A 601 -2.07 2.56 -48.05
CA ASP A 601 -1.74 2.21 -49.43
C ASP A 601 -3.00 1.94 -50.26
N LYS A 602 -4.01 1.25 -49.71
CA LYS A 602 -5.33 1.14 -50.38
C LYS A 602 -5.99 2.49 -50.63
N ASN A 603 -5.90 3.43 -49.69
CA ASN A 603 -6.46 4.77 -49.88
C ASN A 603 -5.71 5.54 -50.99
N LYS A 604 -4.38 5.36 -51.11
CA LYS A 604 -3.57 5.92 -52.21
C LYS A 604 -3.93 5.27 -53.55
N GLU A 605 -3.98 3.94 -53.62
CA GLU A 605 -4.39 3.18 -54.82
C GLU A 605 -5.79 3.60 -55.31
N ASP A 606 -6.74 3.79 -54.39
CA ASP A 606 -8.09 4.30 -54.69
C ASP A 606 -8.09 5.76 -55.17
N GLN A 607 -7.17 6.61 -54.69
CA GLN A 607 -6.99 7.97 -55.21
C GLN A 607 -6.35 7.98 -56.60
N ASP A 608 -5.24 7.26 -56.78
CA ASP A 608 -4.50 7.19 -58.04
C ASP A 608 -5.37 6.57 -59.14
N SER A 609 -6.16 5.55 -58.80
CA SER A 609 -7.17 4.97 -59.70
C SER A 609 -8.27 5.96 -60.11
N ARG A 610 -8.62 6.94 -59.26
CA ARG A 610 -9.57 8.01 -59.62
C ARG A 610 -8.90 9.06 -60.51
N ILE A 611 -7.67 9.45 -60.20
CA ILE A 611 -6.88 10.41 -60.99
C ILE A 611 -6.67 9.84 -62.41
N LEU A 612 -6.27 8.58 -62.53
CA LEU A 612 -6.06 7.91 -63.80
C LEU A 612 -7.36 7.81 -64.63
N LYS A 613 -8.52 7.54 -63.99
CA LYS A 613 -9.83 7.57 -64.68
C LYS A 613 -10.14 8.94 -65.26
N ILE A 614 -9.93 10.02 -64.50
CA ILE A 614 -10.14 11.40 -64.98
C ILE A 614 -9.22 11.69 -66.17
N GLN A 615 -7.93 11.34 -66.08
CA GLN A 615 -6.98 11.50 -67.19
C GLN A 615 -7.38 10.70 -68.45
N MET A 616 -7.91 9.49 -68.29
CA MET A 616 -8.43 8.70 -69.42
C MET A 616 -9.71 9.31 -70.01
N GLU A 617 -10.58 9.92 -69.22
CA GLU A 617 -11.77 10.63 -69.72
C GLU A 617 -11.39 11.87 -70.52
N ASP A 618 -10.45 12.67 -70.03
CA ASP A 618 -9.91 13.84 -70.74
C ASP A 618 -9.18 13.44 -72.04
N ALA A 619 -8.36 12.39 -72.00
CA ALA A 619 -7.70 11.85 -73.20
C ALA A 619 -8.72 11.35 -74.24
N ASN A 620 -9.77 10.63 -73.82
CA ASN A 620 -10.85 10.19 -74.70
C ASN A 620 -11.64 11.37 -75.28
N LYS A 621 -11.83 12.45 -74.51
CA LYS A 621 -12.48 13.67 -74.98
C LYS A 621 -11.64 14.40 -76.03
N ALA A 622 -10.34 14.53 -75.80
CA ALA A 622 -9.40 15.09 -76.77
C ALA A 622 -9.33 14.27 -78.06
N ILE A 623 -9.29 12.92 -77.96
CA ILE A 623 -9.36 12.03 -79.12
C ILE A 623 -10.66 12.25 -79.90
N LYS A 624 -11.81 12.34 -79.22
CA LYS A 624 -13.10 12.63 -79.89
C LYS A 624 -13.06 13.95 -80.66
N THR A 625 -12.58 15.03 -80.05
CA THR A 625 -12.41 16.33 -80.72
C THR A 625 -11.52 16.22 -81.95
N LEU A 626 -10.33 15.62 -81.82
CA LEU A 626 -9.40 15.42 -82.95
C LEU A 626 -10.00 14.55 -84.07
N THR A 627 -10.79 13.51 -83.73
CA THR A 627 -11.48 12.71 -84.77
C THR A 627 -12.58 13.48 -85.49
N MET A 628 -13.25 14.43 -84.82
CA MET A 628 -14.24 15.31 -85.46
C MET A 628 -13.54 16.30 -86.40
N GLU A 629 -12.46 16.95 -85.97
CA GLU A 629 -11.65 17.85 -86.80
C GLU A 629 -11.07 17.13 -88.03
N LEU A 630 -10.57 15.90 -87.88
CA LEU A 630 -10.09 15.07 -88.99
C LEU A 630 -11.20 14.70 -89.98
N ALA A 631 -12.41 14.39 -89.50
CA ALA A 631 -13.56 14.09 -90.37
C ALA A 631 -14.00 15.34 -91.15
N GLU A 632 -13.97 16.52 -90.53
CA GLU A 632 -14.26 17.80 -91.19
C GLU A 632 -13.20 18.13 -92.24
N LEU A 633 -11.91 17.99 -91.92
CA LEU A 633 -10.81 18.17 -92.87
C LEU A 633 -10.91 17.20 -94.06
N GLN A 634 -11.26 15.93 -93.84
CA GLN A 634 -11.51 14.98 -94.93
C GLN A 634 -12.63 15.43 -95.86
N LYS A 635 -13.73 15.98 -95.31
CA LYS A 635 -14.84 16.54 -96.08
C LYS A 635 -14.41 17.76 -96.91
N LEU A 636 -13.66 18.69 -96.31
CA LEU A 636 -13.12 19.86 -97.02
C LEU A 636 -12.15 19.46 -98.15
N VAL A 637 -11.35 18.42 -97.95
CA VAL A 637 -10.44 17.89 -98.99
C VAL A 637 -11.20 17.21 -100.13
N THR A 638 -12.28 16.47 -99.86
CA THR A 638 -13.09 15.86 -100.93
C THR A 638 -13.91 16.91 -101.70
N GLU A 639 -14.47 17.90 -101.02
CA GLU A 639 -15.14 19.06 -101.65
C GLU A 639 -14.16 19.89 -102.51
N SER A 640 -12.95 20.16 -102.00
CA SER A 640 -11.89 20.84 -102.77
C SER A 640 -11.47 20.04 -104.01
N ARG A 641 -11.31 18.71 -103.90
CA ARG A 641 -11.07 17.83 -105.06
C ARG A 641 -12.22 17.88 -106.07
N ALA A 642 -13.47 17.87 -105.61
CA ALA A 642 -14.64 17.97 -106.47
C ALA A 642 -14.70 19.32 -107.21
N GLN A 643 -14.43 20.44 -106.52
CA GLN A 643 -14.27 21.75 -107.15
C GLN A 643 -13.14 21.76 -108.19
N LYS A 644 -11.98 21.17 -107.88
CA LYS A 644 -10.84 21.10 -108.82
C LYS A 644 -11.17 20.27 -110.06
N HIS A 645 -11.89 19.16 -109.93
CA HIS A 645 -12.42 18.40 -111.06
C HIS A 645 -13.43 19.23 -111.88
N ARG A 646 -14.30 20.01 -111.23
CA ARG A 646 -15.29 20.86 -111.89
C ARG A 646 -14.64 22.02 -112.66
N MET A 647 -13.55 22.59 -112.14
CA MET A 647 -12.72 23.58 -112.85
C MET A 647 -12.03 22.96 -114.07
N ASN A 648 -11.43 21.77 -113.95
CA ASN A 648 -10.81 21.07 -115.07
C ASN A 648 -11.81 20.77 -116.22
N PHE A 649 -13.08 20.49 -115.89
CA PHE A 649 -14.14 20.29 -116.88
C PHE A 649 -14.52 21.55 -117.67
N LEU A 650 -14.34 22.76 -117.09
CA LEU A 650 -14.64 24.03 -117.74
C LEU A 650 -13.53 24.51 -118.69
N GLN A 651 -12.38 23.83 -118.72
CA GLN A 651 -11.19 24.29 -119.43
C GLN A 651 -10.92 23.54 -120.75
N ASN A 652 -11.87 22.73 -121.25
CA ASN A 652 -11.63 21.85 -122.41
C ASN A 652 -12.75 21.90 -123.49
N PRO A 653 -12.69 22.84 -124.45
CA PRO A 653 -13.58 22.89 -125.60
C PRO A 653 -12.87 22.51 -126.91
N SER A 654 -13.06 21.28 -127.42
CA SER A 654 -12.66 20.94 -128.80
C SER A 654 -13.39 19.73 -129.40
N LEU A 655 -14.31 20.03 -130.31
CA LEU A 655 -14.79 19.18 -131.41
C LEU A 655 -15.17 20.16 -132.56
N PRO A 656 -15.26 19.77 -133.84
CA PRO A 656 -14.68 18.64 -134.58
C PRO A 656 -13.83 19.13 -135.79
N THR A 657 -13.37 18.22 -136.67
CA THR A 657 -13.69 18.20 -138.13
C THR A 657 -12.93 17.08 -138.89
N PRO A 658 -13.36 16.67 -140.11
CA PRO A 658 -13.03 15.33 -140.66
C PRO A 658 -12.47 15.31 -142.11
N ILE A 659 -12.24 14.09 -142.65
CA ILE A 659 -12.10 13.75 -144.11
C ILE A 659 -10.80 14.30 -144.77
N ASN A 660 -9.89 13.49 -145.35
CA ASN A 660 -10.08 12.70 -146.59
C ASN A 660 -8.88 11.77 -146.91
N SER A 661 -9.11 10.85 -147.87
CA SER A 661 -8.15 10.02 -148.65
C SER A 661 -7.03 9.26 -147.92
#